data_AF-A0A371EV28-F1
#
_entry.id   AF-A0A371EV28-F1
#
_cell.length_a   1.000
_cell.length_b   1.000
_cell.length_c   1.000
_cell.angle_alpha   90.00
_cell.angle_beta   90.00
_cell.angle_gamma   90.00
#
_symmetry.space_group_name_H-M   'P 1'
#
loop_
_entity.id
_entity.type
_entity.pdbx_description
1 polymer ?
#
loop_
_entity_poly.entity_id
_entity_poly.type
_entity_poly.pdbx_seq_one_letter_code
_entity_poly.pdbx_strand_id
1 'polypeptide(L)'
;MGKLLNYSNFGINFTLLFCLHALIKQLLMEFSMFMKLSAVCETKFHYQDKIPPSDYVVNIASNMQFYPVKDWLTRSSLPSKFSPSVIQMVLDQLSPDNVRIFWESKRFEGLTDKVEPWYGTAYSTEKITGSVIKEWVLSASDENMHLPAPNKFIPTDLSLKIVQEKAKFPVLLRRSTYSALWYKPDTLFSTPKAYVKINFNCPYAGNSPEAEVLTDIFTQLLMDYLNEYAYYAQVAGLYYSINHTDDGFLVTLLGYNHKLRILLETIVQKIATFEVKTDRFSVIKEMVTKEYQNFKYQQPYQQAMYYCSLILQDQTWPWIERLDVLPALQVEDLAKFVPAMLSRTFLEFYIAGNIESQEAESTVEHIEDVLFNCSKPLCKPLFSSQHLSNRVVKLESGMNYFYPSECLNPEEENSSLVHYIQVGRDDFKLNVKLQLFALVAKQPTFHQLRSVEQLGYITVLTQRNDCGIRGLQFIIQSTVKSPGNIEQRVEAFLKMFETKLHEMTIDEFKSNVNALIDMKLEKHKNLREESAFFWREINDGTLRFDRKDYEVEALRQLTLQELIGFFNEYVKVGAPRKKTLSVRVHGNRHSSEYKAQASEPHLAKIDNIFTFRRSQSLYGSFKGLSGQLLFGATMAY
;
A
#
# COMPACT_ATOMS: atom_id res chain seq x y z
N MET A 1 -34.06 -13.36 -23.52
CA MET A 1 -33.51 -12.88 -22.23
C MET A 1 -34.52 -12.33 -21.23
N GLY A 2 -35.73 -11.89 -21.61
CA GLY A 2 -36.71 -11.28 -20.66
C GLY A 2 -37.26 -12.13 -19.50
N LYS A 3 -36.67 -13.31 -19.22
CA LYS A 3 -37.03 -14.21 -18.10
C LYS A 3 -35.95 -14.27 -17.00
N LEU A 4 -34.80 -13.61 -17.15
CA LEU A 4 -33.68 -13.71 -16.21
C LEU A 4 -33.52 -12.51 -15.27
N LEU A 5 -34.26 -11.43 -15.49
CA LEU A 5 -34.08 -10.19 -14.75
C LEU A 5 -35.08 -10.13 -13.59
N ASN A 6 -34.70 -10.72 -12.45
CA ASN A 6 -35.31 -10.33 -11.19
C ASN A 6 -34.76 -8.94 -10.84
N TYR A 7 -35.38 -7.91 -11.43
CA TYR A 7 -34.98 -6.51 -11.28
C TYR A 7 -35.19 -5.96 -9.87
N SER A 8 -35.74 -6.72 -8.92
CA SER A 8 -36.19 -6.19 -7.63
C SER A 8 -35.09 -5.42 -6.88
N ASN A 9 -33.92 -6.02 -6.64
CA ASN A 9 -32.84 -5.35 -5.91
C ASN A 9 -32.04 -4.34 -6.77
N PHE A 10 -31.95 -4.57 -8.09
CA PHE A 10 -31.25 -3.65 -9.00
C PHE A 10 -32.06 -2.37 -9.25
N GLY A 11 -33.36 -2.55 -9.49
CA GLY A 11 -34.36 -1.49 -9.57
C GLY A 11 -34.27 -0.60 -8.34
N ILE A 12 -34.29 -1.14 -7.12
CA ILE A 12 -34.19 -0.36 -5.87
C ILE A 12 -32.92 0.51 -5.82
N ASN A 13 -31.73 -0.03 -6.11
CA ASN A 13 -30.49 0.76 -6.08
C ASN A 13 -30.44 1.84 -7.16
N PHE A 14 -30.94 1.54 -8.36
CA PHE A 14 -31.05 2.51 -9.45
C PHE A 14 -32.12 3.58 -9.17
N THR A 15 -33.15 3.22 -8.41
CA THR A 15 -34.22 4.10 -7.97
C THR A 15 -33.72 5.16 -7.01
N LEU A 16 -32.86 4.78 -6.05
CA LEU A 16 -32.22 5.70 -5.11
C LEU A 16 -31.44 6.82 -5.81
N LEU A 17 -30.85 6.56 -7.00
CA LEU A 17 -30.16 7.59 -7.80
C LEU A 17 -31.12 8.69 -8.29
N PHE A 18 -32.34 8.31 -8.69
CA PHE A 18 -33.35 9.23 -9.21
C PHE A 18 -34.15 9.91 -8.09
N CYS A 19 -34.33 9.25 -6.94
CA CYS A 19 -34.86 9.91 -5.75
C CYS A 19 -33.85 10.95 -5.22
N LEU A 20 -32.54 10.62 -5.20
CA LEU A 20 -31.48 11.57 -4.89
C LEU A 20 -31.54 12.76 -5.86
N HIS A 21 -31.76 12.52 -7.16
CA HIS A 21 -31.99 13.57 -8.15
C HIS A 21 -33.19 14.47 -7.85
N ALA A 22 -34.32 13.91 -7.42
CA ALA A 22 -35.50 14.68 -7.02
C ALA A 22 -35.24 15.55 -5.78
N LEU A 23 -34.55 15.00 -4.78
CA LEU A 23 -34.16 15.69 -3.55
C LEU A 23 -33.12 16.80 -3.83
N ILE A 24 -32.20 16.52 -4.74
CA ILE A 24 -31.25 17.48 -5.30
C ILE A 24 -31.96 18.62 -6.03
N LYS A 25 -32.97 18.33 -6.87
CA LYS A 25 -33.76 19.36 -7.57
C LYS A 25 -34.46 20.31 -6.59
N GLN A 26 -34.79 19.86 -5.39
CA GLN A 26 -35.40 20.70 -4.35
C GLN A 26 -34.42 21.63 -3.63
N LEU A 27 -33.10 21.33 -3.61
CA LEU A 27 -32.15 22.04 -2.73
C LEU A 27 -30.80 22.45 -3.34
N LEU A 28 -30.34 21.91 -4.47
CA LEU A 28 -29.02 22.24 -5.05
C LEU A 28 -28.91 23.69 -5.61
N MET A 29 -29.92 24.52 -5.35
CA MET A 29 -29.88 25.97 -5.58
C MET A 29 -29.42 26.77 -4.36
N GLU A 30 -29.09 26.11 -3.24
CA GLU A 30 -28.57 26.81 -2.06
C GLU A 30 -27.13 27.28 -2.25
N PHE A 31 -26.98 28.60 -2.39
CA PHE A 31 -25.69 29.30 -2.38
C PHE A 31 -24.77 28.89 -1.22
N SER A 32 -25.33 28.48 -0.08
CA SER A 32 -24.58 28.01 1.10
C SER A 32 -23.69 26.78 0.81
N MET A 33 -24.17 25.81 0.03
CA MET A 33 -23.38 24.62 -0.33
C MET A 33 -22.22 24.98 -1.25
N PHE A 34 -22.47 25.85 -2.23
CA PHE A 34 -21.42 26.36 -3.11
C PHE A 34 -20.33 27.07 -2.31
N MET A 35 -20.69 27.93 -1.36
CA MET A 35 -19.73 28.64 -0.51
C MET A 35 -18.88 27.67 0.33
N LYS A 36 -19.49 26.61 0.89
CA LYS A 36 -18.75 25.57 1.64
C LYS A 36 -17.76 24.84 0.74
N LEU A 37 -18.18 24.44 -0.46
CA LEU A 37 -17.29 23.79 -1.43
C LEU A 37 -16.15 24.71 -1.85
N SER A 38 -16.46 26.00 -2.12
CA SER A 38 -15.45 27.01 -2.45
C SER A 38 -14.42 27.14 -1.34
N ALA A 39 -14.85 27.25 -0.08
CA ALA A 39 -13.95 27.35 1.06
C ALA A 39 -13.04 26.12 1.21
N VAL A 40 -13.57 24.91 0.98
CA VAL A 40 -12.76 23.68 0.97
C VAL A 40 -11.74 23.69 -0.17
N CYS A 41 -12.16 24.08 -1.38
CA CYS A 41 -11.28 24.19 -2.54
C CYS A 41 -10.18 25.25 -2.35
N GLU A 42 -10.53 26.42 -1.81
CA GLU A 42 -9.60 27.50 -1.46
C GLU A 42 -8.57 27.03 -0.43
N THR A 43 -9.03 26.38 0.64
CA THR A 43 -8.15 25.81 1.68
C THR A 43 -7.22 24.74 1.07
N LYS A 44 -7.74 23.86 0.22
CA LYS A 44 -6.94 22.84 -0.47
C LYS A 44 -5.90 23.45 -1.39
N PHE A 45 -6.25 24.52 -2.11
CA PHE A 45 -5.35 25.21 -3.03
C PHE A 45 -4.23 25.96 -2.27
N HIS A 46 -4.59 26.71 -1.23
CA HIS A 46 -3.63 27.48 -0.43
C HIS A 46 -2.61 26.60 0.30
N TYR A 47 -3.04 25.42 0.75
CA TYR A 47 -2.20 24.47 1.49
C TYR A 47 -1.93 23.19 0.69
N GLN A 48 -1.89 23.29 -0.63
CA GLN A 48 -1.58 22.15 -1.49
C GLN A 48 -0.15 21.66 -1.23
N ASP A 49 0.01 20.35 -1.09
CA ASP A 49 1.34 19.75 -0.97
C ASP A 49 2.10 19.91 -2.28
N LYS A 50 3.41 20.11 -2.19
CA LYS A 50 4.26 19.96 -3.37
C LYS A 50 4.16 18.51 -3.85
N ILE A 51 3.85 18.37 -5.13
CA ILE A 51 3.80 17.09 -5.84
C ILE A 51 5.09 16.89 -6.65
N PRO A 52 5.37 15.68 -7.16
CA PRO A 52 6.53 15.44 -8.02
C PRO A 52 6.58 16.41 -9.21
N PRO A 53 7.75 16.96 -9.57
CA PRO A 53 7.87 17.92 -10.66
C PRO A 53 7.33 17.42 -12.01
N SER A 54 7.49 16.13 -12.32
CA SER A 54 6.94 15.51 -13.53
C SER A 54 5.43 15.65 -13.59
N ASP A 55 4.75 15.35 -12.49
CA ASP A 55 3.29 15.35 -12.41
C ASP A 55 2.78 16.79 -12.44
N TYR A 56 3.50 17.71 -11.80
CA TYR A 56 3.20 19.14 -11.83
C TYR A 56 3.23 19.71 -13.24
N VAL A 57 4.28 19.41 -14.02
CA VAL A 57 4.41 19.86 -15.41
C VAL A 57 3.31 19.27 -16.29
N VAL A 58 3.00 17.98 -16.15
CA VAL A 58 1.91 17.33 -16.90
C VAL A 58 0.56 18.00 -16.60
N ASN A 59 0.24 18.22 -15.32
CA ASN A 59 -1.01 18.84 -14.91
C ASN A 59 -1.16 20.28 -15.45
N ILE A 60 -0.10 21.08 -15.39
CA ILE A 60 -0.12 22.45 -15.92
C ILE A 60 -0.24 22.44 -17.45
N ALA A 61 0.53 21.59 -18.13
CA ALA A 61 0.47 21.49 -19.59
C ALA A 61 -0.93 21.14 -20.10
N SER A 62 -1.67 20.28 -19.36
CA SER A 62 -3.09 20.03 -19.64
C SER A 62 -3.95 21.28 -19.42
N ASN A 63 -3.78 21.99 -18.30
CA ASN A 63 -4.52 23.24 -18.03
C ASN A 63 -4.28 24.33 -19.07
N MET A 64 -3.07 24.40 -19.65
CA MET A 64 -2.71 25.36 -20.71
C MET A 64 -3.57 25.23 -21.97
N GLN A 65 -4.18 24.06 -22.21
CA GLN A 65 -5.05 23.83 -23.37
C GLN A 65 -6.47 24.38 -23.17
N PHE A 66 -6.90 24.57 -21.92
CA PHE A 66 -8.28 24.95 -21.58
C PHE A 66 -8.42 26.37 -21.03
N TYR A 67 -7.36 26.93 -20.43
CA TYR A 67 -7.44 28.17 -19.66
C TYR A 67 -6.44 29.23 -20.16
N PRO A 68 -6.78 30.52 -20.04
CA PRO A 68 -5.83 31.59 -20.35
C PRO A 68 -4.66 31.59 -19.37
N VAL A 69 -3.55 32.24 -19.75
CA VAL A 69 -2.26 32.22 -19.02
C VAL A 69 -2.39 32.50 -17.52
N LYS A 70 -3.22 33.49 -17.15
CA LYS A 70 -3.44 33.89 -15.75
C LYS A 70 -4.13 32.83 -14.88
N ASP A 71 -4.71 31.81 -15.50
CA ASP A 71 -5.65 30.86 -14.90
C ASP A 71 -5.11 29.42 -14.88
N TRP A 72 -3.89 29.17 -15.40
CA TRP A 72 -3.30 27.83 -15.51
C TRP A 72 -3.18 27.07 -14.19
N LEU A 73 -3.05 27.77 -13.06
CA LEU A 73 -2.91 27.16 -11.74
C LEU A 73 -4.24 27.09 -10.98
N THR A 74 -5.10 28.09 -11.15
CA THR A 74 -6.25 28.35 -10.26
C THR A 74 -7.54 27.76 -10.80
N ARG A 75 -7.76 27.78 -12.12
CA ARG A 75 -9.11 27.62 -12.70
C ARG A 75 -9.66 26.20 -12.63
N SER A 76 -8.78 25.20 -12.61
CA SER A 76 -9.15 23.81 -12.36
C SER A 76 -9.35 23.49 -10.88
N SER A 77 -8.88 24.35 -9.98
CA SER A 77 -8.87 24.11 -8.53
C SER A 77 -9.94 24.91 -7.76
N LEU A 78 -10.29 26.11 -8.24
CA LEU A 78 -11.15 27.06 -7.55
C LEU A 78 -12.50 27.25 -8.28
N PRO A 79 -13.63 26.88 -7.65
CA PRO A 79 -14.95 27.20 -8.17
C PRO A 79 -15.13 28.72 -8.30
N SER A 80 -15.40 29.24 -9.49
CA SER A 80 -15.39 30.69 -9.71
C SER A 80 -16.75 31.38 -9.59
N LYS A 81 -17.83 30.71 -10.01
CA LYS A 81 -19.16 31.33 -10.13
C LYS A 81 -20.25 30.30 -9.85
N PHE A 82 -21.08 30.60 -8.86
CA PHE A 82 -22.32 29.88 -8.65
C PHE A 82 -23.30 30.20 -9.78
N SER A 83 -23.81 29.16 -10.45
CA SER A 83 -24.75 29.32 -11.55
C SER A 83 -25.89 28.31 -11.41
N PRO A 84 -26.99 28.68 -10.73
CA PRO A 84 -28.16 27.81 -10.58
C PRO A 84 -28.69 27.31 -11.93
N SER A 85 -28.66 28.16 -12.97
CA SER A 85 -29.12 27.79 -14.31
C SER A 85 -28.28 26.69 -14.95
N VAL A 86 -26.96 26.70 -14.75
CA VAL A 86 -26.06 25.64 -15.26
C VAL A 86 -26.25 24.36 -14.48
N ILE A 87 -26.40 24.45 -13.15
CA ILE A 87 -26.72 23.28 -12.31
C ILE A 87 -28.03 22.66 -12.77
N GLN A 88 -29.08 23.46 -12.90
CA GLN A 88 -30.39 23.00 -13.37
C GLN A 88 -30.31 22.39 -14.78
N MET A 89 -29.59 23.02 -15.70
CA MET A 89 -29.38 22.51 -17.06
C MET A 89 -28.74 21.11 -17.05
N VAL A 90 -27.73 20.87 -16.21
CA VAL A 90 -27.10 19.55 -16.06
C VAL A 90 -28.05 18.55 -15.41
N LEU A 91 -28.75 18.95 -14.34
CA LEU A 91 -29.74 18.11 -13.68
C LEU A 91 -30.85 17.69 -14.64
N ASP A 92 -31.32 18.57 -15.52
CA ASP A 92 -32.35 18.22 -16.50
C ASP A 92 -31.88 17.17 -17.53
N GLN A 93 -30.57 17.00 -17.73
CA GLN A 93 -30.02 15.89 -18.52
C GLN A 93 -29.99 14.56 -17.76
N LEU A 94 -30.05 14.55 -16.43
CA LEU A 94 -30.13 13.35 -15.59
C LEU A 94 -31.57 12.83 -15.55
N SER A 95 -32.01 12.23 -16.65
CA SER A 95 -33.37 11.71 -16.82
C SER A 95 -33.39 10.23 -17.18
N PRO A 96 -34.51 9.53 -16.89
CA PRO A 96 -34.72 8.15 -17.33
C PRO A 96 -34.49 7.92 -18.83
N ASP A 97 -34.72 8.94 -19.65
CA ASP A 97 -34.64 8.84 -21.11
C ASP A 97 -33.21 9.10 -21.64
N ASN A 98 -32.26 9.51 -20.80
CA ASN A 98 -30.88 9.87 -21.17
C ASN A 98 -29.80 9.02 -20.47
N VAL A 99 -30.18 7.91 -19.84
CA VAL A 99 -29.28 7.06 -19.04
C VAL A 99 -28.71 5.88 -19.84
N ARG A 100 -27.46 5.53 -19.55
CA ARG A 100 -26.83 4.27 -19.98
C ARG A 100 -26.41 3.47 -18.75
N ILE A 101 -26.89 2.23 -18.67
CA ILE A 101 -26.64 1.34 -17.53
C ILE A 101 -25.63 0.28 -17.95
N PHE A 102 -24.55 0.16 -17.19
CA PHE A 102 -23.59 -0.94 -17.31
C PHE A 102 -23.78 -1.85 -16.09
N TRP A 103 -24.14 -3.11 -16.34
CA TRP A 103 -24.34 -4.10 -15.29
C TRP A 103 -23.41 -5.28 -15.52
N GLU A 104 -22.42 -5.39 -14.65
CA GLU A 104 -21.42 -6.45 -14.68
C GLU A 104 -21.73 -7.50 -13.61
N SER A 105 -21.84 -8.76 -14.02
CA SER A 105 -22.07 -9.88 -13.10
C SER A 105 -21.68 -11.21 -13.75
N LYS A 106 -21.09 -12.11 -12.96
CA LYS A 106 -20.86 -13.51 -13.37
C LYS A 106 -22.16 -14.27 -13.63
N ARG A 107 -23.32 -13.76 -13.17
CA ARG A 107 -24.63 -14.34 -13.51
C ARG A 107 -24.97 -14.29 -15.00
N PHE A 108 -24.27 -13.47 -15.79
CA PHE A 108 -24.47 -13.37 -17.24
C PHE A 108 -23.58 -14.31 -18.06
N GLU A 109 -22.73 -15.12 -17.41
CA GLU A 109 -21.84 -16.05 -18.09
C GLU A 109 -22.63 -17.09 -18.91
N GLY A 110 -22.26 -17.24 -20.19
CA GLY A 110 -22.98 -18.09 -21.15
C GLY A 110 -24.34 -17.53 -21.62
N LEU A 111 -24.75 -16.36 -21.13
CA LEU A 111 -26.04 -15.73 -21.44
C LEU A 111 -25.89 -14.46 -22.29
N THR A 112 -24.69 -14.15 -22.77
CA THR A 112 -24.41 -12.98 -23.60
C THR A 112 -24.39 -13.31 -25.08
N ASP A 113 -24.77 -12.36 -25.94
CA ASP A 113 -24.92 -12.54 -27.39
C ASP A 113 -23.89 -11.76 -28.23
N LYS A 114 -23.02 -10.97 -27.61
CA LYS A 114 -21.96 -10.19 -28.28
C LYS A 114 -20.62 -10.38 -27.61
N VAL A 115 -19.58 -10.12 -28.39
CA VAL A 115 -18.18 -10.19 -27.95
C VAL A 115 -17.49 -8.93 -28.45
N GLU A 116 -16.87 -8.19 -27.54
CA GLU A 116 -16.06 -7.02 -27.88
C GLU A 116 -14.77 -7.48 -28.60
N PRO A 117 -14.41 -6.90 -29.76
CA PRO A 117 -13.39 -7.46 -30.65
C PRO A 117 -11.95 -7.44 -30.12
N TRP A 118 -11.58 -6.53 -29.21
CA TRP A 118 -10.19 -6.36 -28.79
C TRP A 118 -9.81 -7.18 -27.55
N TYR A 119 -10.69 -7.18 -26.55
CA TYR A 119 -10.49 -7.88 -25.28
C TYR A 119 -11.32 -9.16 -25.16
N GLY A 120 -12.20 -9.44 -26.13
CA GLY A 120 -13.08 -10.60 -26.08
C GLY A 120 -14.15 -10.50 -24.99
N THR A 121 -14.45 -9.29 -24.51
CA THR A 121 -15.40 -9.11 -23.41
C THR A 121 -16.79 -9.54 -23.88
N ALA A 122 -17.33 -10.59 -23.26
CA ALA A 122 -18.67 -11.08 -23.52
C ALA A 122 -19.72 -10.12 -22.93
N TYR A 123 -20.66 -9.66 -23.75
CA TYR A 123 -21.68 -8.69 -23.32
C TYR A 123 -22.98 -8.85 -24.11
N SER A 124 -24.05 -8.25 -23.59
CA SER A 124 -25.31 -8.08 -24.31
C SER A 124 -25.78 -6.64 -24.18
N THR A 125 -26.62 -6.23 -25.13
CA THR A 125 -27.23 -4.90 -25.08
C THR A 125 -28.73 -5.05 -25.13
N GLU A 126 -29.41 -4.54 -24.11
CA GLU A 126 -30.87 -4.52 -24.06
C GLU A 126 -31.36 -3.06 -24.05
N LYS A 127 -32.45 -2.80 -24.78
CA LYS A 127 -33.10 -1.50 -24.75
C LYS A 127 -34.08 -1.48 -23.59
N ILE A 128 -33.79 -0.65 -22.60
CA ILE A 128 -34.72 -0.36 -21.49
C ILE A 128 -35.57 0.83 -21.89
N THR A 129 -36.88 0.74 -21.70
CA THR A 129 -37.78 1.87 -21.96
C THR A 129 -37.82 2.81 -20.76
N GLY A 130 -37.98 4.11 -21.00
CA GLY A 130 -38.14 5.10 -19.93
C GLY A 130 -39.32 4.80 -18.99
N SER A 131 -40.34 4.08 -19.46
CA SER A 131 -41.46 3.63 -18.62
C SER A 131 -41.04 2.64 -17.53
N VAL A 132 -40.17 1.67 -17.86
CA VAL A 132 -39.63 0.69 -16.89
C VAL A 132 -38.79 1.39 -15.84
N ILE A 133 -37.97 2.35 -16.27
CA ILE A 133 -37.18 3.14 -15.34
C ILE A 133 -38.08 3.98 -14.44
N LYS A 134 -39.10 4.63 -14.98
CA LYS A 134 -40.07 5.42 -14.19
C LYS A 134 -40.81 4.55 -13.17
N GLU A 135 -41.16 3.32 -13.53
CA GLU A 135 -41.75 2.35 -12.58
C GLU A 135 -40.78 2.02 -11.44
N TRP A 136 -39.49 1.84 -11.74
CA TRP A 136 -38.46 1.73 -10.69
C TRP A 136 -38.46 2.98 -9.82
N VAL A 137 -38.33 4.18 -10.40
CA VAL A 137 -38.41 5.51 -9.72
C VAL A 137 -39.58 5.60 -8.73
N LEU A 138 -40.78 5.22 -9.17
CA LEU A 138 -42.00 5.30 -8.36
C LEU A 138 -42.08 4.24 -7.25
N SER A 139 -41.32 3.15 -7.36
CA SER A 139 -41.35 2.03 -6.42
C SER A 139 -40.44 2.19 -5.20
N ALA A 140 -39.56 3.20 -5.14
CA ALA A 140 -38.79 3.47 -3.93
C ALA A 140 -39.53 4.34 -2.92
N SER A 141 -39.25 4.04 -1.65
CA SER A 141 -39.53 4.92 -0.53
C SER A 141 -38.46 6.02 -0.44
N ASP A 142 -38.90 7.27 -0.25
CA ASP A 142 -38.06 8.45 0.01
C ASP A 142 -37.77 8.66 1.51
N GLU A 143 -38.33 7.82 2.38
CA GLU A 143 -38.48 8.12 3.82
C GLU A 143 -37.16 8.31 4.60
N ASN A 144 -36.01 7.87 4.07
CA ASN A 144 -34.70 7.98 4.72
C ASN A 144 -33.67 8.78 3.92
N MET A 145 -34.06 9.44 2.83
CA MET A 145 -33.14 10.29 2.08
C MET A 145 -33.21 11.73 2.59
N HIS A 146 -32.04 12.28 2.90
CA HIS A 146 -31.91 13.66 3.31
C HIS A 146 -30.61 14.23 2.77
N LEU A 147 -30.52 15.55 2.73
CA LEU A 147 -29.26 16.19 2.42
C LEU A 147 -28.21 15.92 3.50
N PRO A 148 -26.93 15.96 3.12
CA PRO A 148 -25.86 15.87 4.09
C PRO A 148 -25.94 17.02 5.10
N ALA A 149 -25.80 16.68 6.39
CA ALA A 149 -25.64 17.65 7.45
C ALA A 149 -24.38 18.52 7.23
N PRO A 150 -24.30 19.72 7.86
CA PRO A 150 -23.10 20.55 7.78
C PRO A 150 -21.82 19.80 8.17
N ASN A 151 -20.79 19.90 7.33
CA ASN A 151 -19.53 19.21 7.55
C ASN A 151 -18.75 19.84 8.72
N LYS A 152 -18.71 19.15 9.86
CA LYS A 152 -17.99 19.58 11.08
C LYS A 152 -16.46 19.47 11.01
N PHE A 153 -15.93 18.82 9.98
CA PHE A 153 -14.49 18.60 9.80
C PHE A 153 -13.81 19.71 8.99
N ILE A 154 -14.56 20.64 8.40
CA ILE A 154 -13.98 21.81 7.72
C ILE A 154 -13.07 22.55 8.73
N PRO A 155 -11.77 22.68 8.45
CA PRO A 155 -10.85 23.30 9.39
C PRO A 155 -11.08 24.82 9.44
N THR A 156 -11.25 25.37 10.64
CA THR A 156 -11.35 26.83 10.86
C THR A 156 -10.08 27.42 11.46
N ASP A 157 -9.27 26.60 12.14
CA ASP A 157 -7.93 26.96 12.60
C ASP A 157 -6.90 26.30 11.69
N LEU A 158 -6.08 27.12 11.05
CA LEU A 158 -4.98 26.75 10.16
C LEU A 158 -3.68 27.43 10.60
N SER A 159 -3.61 27.85 11.86
CA SER A 159 -2.43 28.47 12.45
C SER A 159 -1.27 27.48 12.51
N LEU A 160 -0.06 27.98 12.28
CA LEU A 160 1.16 27.21 12.39
C LEU A 160 1.69 27.33 13.82
N LYS A 161 1.96 26.19 14.44
CA LYS A 161 2.52 26.11 15.79
C LYS A 161 3.99 26.49 15.78
N ILE A 162 4.44 27.17 16.82
CA ILE A 162 5.83 27.63 16.92
C ILE A 162 6.69 26.46 17.42
N VAL A 163 7.59 26.00 16.56
CA VAL A 163 8.53 24.95 16.90
C VAL A 163 9.76 25.59 17.55
N GLN A 164 9.94 25.38 18.85
CA GLN A 164 11.09 25.92 19.60
C GLN A 164 12.41 25.22 19.25
N GLU A 165 12.36 23.93 18.89
CA GLU A 165 13.54 23.11 18.59
C GLU A 165 13.60 22.70 17.12
N LYS A 166 14.73 22.95 16.44
CA LYS A 166 14.95 22.47 15.07
C LYS A 166 15.30 20.97 15.06
N ALA A 167 14.36 20.13 15.49
CA ALA A 167 14.51 18.68 15.45
C ALA A 167 14.65 18.20 13.99
N LYS A 168 15.84 17.68 13.65
CA LYS A 168 16.13 17.11 12.32
C LYS A 168 15.51 15.72 12.14
N PHE A 169 15.42 14.95 13.22
CA PHE A 169 14.98 13.56 13.23
C PHE A 169 13.86 13.33 14.23
N PRO A 170 13.08 12.25 14.09
CA PRO A 170 12.15 11.83 15.12
C PRO A 170 12.87 11.53 16.44
N VAL A 171 12.22 11.88 17.54
CA VAL A 171 12.68 11.58 18.91
C VAL A 171 11.68 10.65 19.58
N LEU A 172 12.17 9.76 20.44
CA LEU A 172 11.32 8.96 21.32
C LEU A 172 10.86 9.87 22.47
N LEU A 173 9.68 10.46 22.33
CA LEU A 173 9.16 11.46 23.25
C LEU A 173 8.61 10.82 24.53
N ARG A 174 7.91 9.70 24.39
CA ARG A 174 7.33 8.94 25.52
C ARG A 174 7.53 7.45 25.32
N ARG A 175 7.80 6.75 26.41
CA ARG A 175 7.81 5.28 26.45
C ARG A 175 7.19 4.78 27.76
N SER A 176 6.21 3.90 27.65
CA SER A 176 5.55 3.22 28.76
C SER A 176 5.57 1.71 28.54
N THR A 177 4.93 0.94 29.43
CA THR A 177 4.66 -0.49 29.21
C THR A 177 3.59 -0.74 28.16
N TYR A 178 2.77 0.27 27.84
CA TYR A 178 1.66 0.18 26.88
C TYR A 178 2.07 0.63 25.48
N SER A 179 2.98 1.61 25.39
CA SER A 179 3.28 2.28 24.14
C SER A 179 4.67 2.88 24.02
N ALA A 180 5.04 3.22 22.79
CA ALA A 180 6.14 4.13 22.47
C ALA A 180 5.64 5.23 21.52
N LEU A 181 5.99 6.49 21.80
CA LEU A 181 5.68 7.65 20.96
C LEU A 181 6.95 8.21 20.33
N TRP A 182 7.05 8.03 19.02
CA TRP A 182 7.99 8.77 18.18
C TRP A 182 7.35 10.08 17.71
N TYR A 183 8.07 11.18 17.86
CA TYR A 183 7.56 12.52 17.54
C TYR A 183 8.54 13.30 16.68
N LYS A 184 8.02 14.02 15.68
CA LYS A 184 8.80 14.99 14.90
C LYS A 184 7.96 16.21 14.51
N PRO A 185 8.27 17.43 15.00
CA PRO A 185 7.56 18.62 14.56
C PRO A 185 7.83 18.93 13.07
N ASP A 186 6.92 19.67 12.43
CA ASP A 186 7.18 20.24 11.10
C ASP A 186 8.25 21.34 11.19
N THR A 187 9.41 21.09 10.60
CA THR A 187 10.52 22.05 10.52
C THR A 187 10.82 22.49 9.09
N LEU A 188 10.07 22.00 8.10
CA LEU A 188 10.41 22.12 6.67
C LEU A 188 9.29 22.64 5.78
N PHE A 189 8.04 22.24 6.05
CA PHE A 189 6.92 22.45 5.12
C PHE A 189 6.06 23.65 5.52
N SER A 190 5.99 23.97 6.81
CA SER A 190 5.19 25.07 7.35
C SER A 190 3.74 25.00 6.89
N THR A 191 3.15 23.80 6.97
CA THR A 191 1.76 23.55 6.57
C THR A 191 0.91 23.23 7.79
N PRO A 192 -0.39 23.58 7.81
CA PRO A 192 -1.29 23.28 8.93
C PRO A 192 -1.75 21.82 8.87
N LYS A 193 -0.81 20.89 8.71
CA LYS A 193 -1.06 19.46 8.52
C LYS A 193 -0.28 18.64 9.51
N ALA A 194 -0.84 17.49 9.85
CA ALA A 194 -0.20 16.51 10.69
C ALA A 194 -0.41 15.10 10.17
N TYR A 195 0.45 14.21 10.66
CA TYR A 195 0.57 12.82 10.30
C TYR A 195 0.59 11.99 11.58
N VAL A 196 -0.32 11.03 11.69
CA VAL A 196 -0.38 10.12 12.84
C VAL A 196 -0.42 8.70 12.33
N LYS A 197 0.46 7.86 12.86
CA LYS A 197 0.40 6.41 12.72
C LYS A 197 0.37 5.74 14.08
N ILE A 198 -0.43 4.69 14.18
CA ILE A 198 -0.53 3.85 15.36
C ILE A 198 -0.47 2.41 14.89
N ASN A 199 0.63 1.73 15.18
CA ASN A 199 0.75 0.31 14.96
C ASN A 199 0.30 -0.43 16.22
N PHE A 200 -0.80 -1.20 16.11
CA PHE A 200 -1.30 -2.07 17.16
C PHE A 200 -0.60 -3.42 17.02
N ASN A 201 0.40 -3.67 17.87
CA ASN A 201 1.09 -4.95 17.89
C ASN A 201 0.33 -5.92 18.78
N CYS A 202 -0.34 -6.91 18.17
CA CYS A 202 -1.23 -7.89 18.77
C CYS A 202 -0.74 -9.31 18.45
N PRO A 203 -0.09 -10.04 19.39
CA PRO A 203 0.47 -11.39 19.16
C PRO A 203 -0.50 -12.44 18.62
N TYR A 204 -1.80 -12.26 18.84
CA TYR A 204 -2.83 -13.19 18.40
C TYR A 204 -3.45 -12.83 17.04
N ALA A 205 -3.06 -11.71 16.42
CA ALA A 205 -3.69 -11.24 15.18
C ALA A 205 -3.31 -12.08 13.95
N GLY A 206 -2.09 -12.61 13.89
CA GLY A 206 -1.55 -13.36 12.74
C GLY A 206 -1.04 -14.76 13.08
N ASN A 207 -1.40 -15.31 14.24
CA ASN A 207 -0.81 -16.59 14.73
C ASN A 207 -1.37 -17.86 14.05
N SER A 208 -2.38 -17.71 13.20
CA SER A 208 -3.04 -18.78 12.43
C SER A 208 -3.72 -18.18 11.20
N PRO A 209 -4.03 -18.97 10.16
CA PRO A 209 -4.83 -18.51 9.02
C PRO A 209 -6.18 -17.91 9.45
N GLU A 210 -6.86 -18.53 10.42
CA GLU A 210 -8.13 -18.04 10.98
C GLU A 210 -7.97 -16.66 11.60
N ALA A 211 -6.92 -16.46 12.41
CA ALA A 211 -6.66 -15.18 13.05
C ALA A 211 -6.35 -14.08 12.02
N GLU A 212 -5.57 -14.37 10.98
CA GLU A 212 -5.25 -13.39 9.95
C GLU A 212 -6.53 -12.94 9.22
N VAL A 213 -7.40 -13.88 8.84
CA VAL A 213 -8.68 -13.58 8.19
C VAL A 213 -9.63 -12.81 9.11
N LEU A 214 -9.73 -13.18 10.39
CA LEU A 214 -10.56 -12.47 11.35
C LEU A 214 -10.05 -11.05 11.62
N THR A 215 -8.73 -10.84 11.61
CA THR A 215 -8.11 -9.50 11.70
C THR A 215 -8.43 -8.67 10.47
N ASP A 216 -8.34 -9.24 9.27
CA ASP A 216 -8.71 -8.57 8.02
C ASP A 216 -10.19 -8.14 8.05
N ILE A 217 -11.11 -9.07 8.34
CA ILE A 217 -12.55 -8.79 8.47
C ILE A 217 -12.80 -7.71 9.55
N PHE A 218 -12.11 -7.75 10.69
CA PHE A 218 -12.22 -6.72 11.73
C PHE A 218 -11.84 -5.33 11.19
N THR A 219 -10.70 -5.20 10.52
CA THR A 219 -10.25 -3.90 9.99
C THR A 219 -11.16 -3.37 8.89
N GLN A 220 -11.68 -4.24 8.01
CA GLN A 220 -12.64 -3.88 6.98
C GLN A 220 -14.01 -3.47 7.57
N LEU A 221 -14.50 -4.17 8.60
CA LEU A 221 -15.72 -3.76 9.33
C LEU A 221 -15.54 -2.43 10.06
N LEU A 222 -14.36 -2.19 10.62
CA LEU A 222 -14.07 -0.93 11.29
C LEU A 222 -14.07 0.24 10.29
N MET A 223 -13.46 0.05 9.11
CA MET A 223 -13.54 1.01 8.00
C MET A 223 -15.00 1.22 7.54
N ASP A 224 -15.78 0.15 7.41
CA ASP A 224 -17.21 0.19 7.05
C ASP A 224 -18.03 1.02 8.06
N TYR A 225 -17.85 0.77 9.35
CA TYR A 225 -18.58 1.46 10.41
C TYR A 225 -18.22 2.95 10.54
N LEU A 226 -16.98 3.30 10.20
CA LEU A 226 -16.48 4.67 10.26
C LEU A 226 -16.78 5.44 8.97
N ASN A 227 -17.11 4.77 7.87
CA ASN A 227 -17.20 5.38 6.54
C ASN A 227 -18.14 6.59 6.49
N GLU A 228 -19.37 6.45 7.00
CA GLU A 228 -20.37 7.54 7.00
C GLU A 228 -19.87 8.78 7.76
N TYR A 229 -19.26 8.57 8.93
CA TYR A 229 -18.74 9.64 9.76
C TYR A 229 -17.49 10.30 9.15
N ALA A 230 -16.55 9.48 8.68
CA ALA A 230 -15.25 9.90 8.22
C ALA A 230 -15.26 10.40 6.77
N TYR A 231 -16.33 10.16 5.99
CA TYR A 231 -16.54 10.76 4.68
C TYR A 231 -16.46 12.29 4.74
N TYR A 232 -17.11 12.89 5.75
CA TYR A 232 -17.03 14.33 6.01
C TYR A 232 -15.59 14.80 6.27
N ALA A 233 -14.79 14.02 7.00
CA ALA A 233 -13.39 14.32 7.22
C ALA A 233 -12.58 14.30 5.91
N GLN A 234 -12.79 13.28 5.06
CA GLN A 234 -12.10 13.16 3.77
C GLN A 234 -12.41 14.34 2.84
N VAL A 235 -13.68 14.73 2.75
CA VAL A 235 -14.10 15.93 1.98
C VAL A 235 -13.42 17.19 2.51
N ALA A 236 -13.22 17.29 3.83
CA ALA A 236 -12.53 18.41 4.47
C ALA A 236 -10.99 18.31 4.43
N GLY A 237 -10.42 17.34 3.70
CA GLY A 237 -8.96 17.18 3.56
C GLY A 237 -8.27 16.46 4.71
N LEU A 238 -9.02 15.67 5.49
CA LEU A 238 -8.50 14.80 6.54
C LEU A 238 -8.76 13.33 6.16
N TYR A 239 -7.68 12.59 5.90
CA TYR A 239 -7.71 11.22 5.45
C TYR A 239 -7.36 10.27 6.58
N TYR A 240 -7.94 9.08 6.54
CA TYR A 240 -7.59 7.98 7.42
C TYR A 240 -7.56 6.65 6.67
N SER A 241 -6.85 5.68 7.21
CA SER A 241 -6.93 4.28 6.79
C SER A 241 -6.65 3.35 7.97
N ILE A 242 -7.25 2.17 7.92
CA ILE A 242 -7.05 1.09 8.87
C ILE A 242 -6.83 -0.17 8.06
N ASN A 243 -5.70 -0.84 8.25
CA ASN A 243 -5.34 -2.04 7.50
C ASN A 243 -4.75 -3.08 8.45
N HIS A 244 -5.01 -4.36 8.22
CA HIS A 244 -4.33 -5.43 8.92
C HIS A 244 -2.83 -5.43 8.60
N THR A 245 -2.03 -5.95 9.52
CA THR A 245 -0.59 -6.20 9.38
C THR A 245 -0.28 -7.62 9.82
N ASP A 246 0.93 -8.11 9.53
CA ASP A 246 1.38 -9.45 9.97
C ASP A 246 1.31 -9.65 11.49
N ASP A 247 1.43 -8.55 12.25
CA ASP A 247 1.53 -8.48 13.70
C ASP A 247 0.34 -7.79 14.38
N GLY A 248 -0.73 -7.46 13.64
CA GLY A 248 -1.87 -6.72 14.17
C GLY A 248 -2.57 -5.85 13.14
N PHE A 249 -2.66 -4.55 13.40
CA PHE A 249 -3.25 -3.60 12.45
C PHE A 249 -2.68 -2.19 12.61
N LEU A 250 -2.74 -1.41 11.54
CA LEU A 250 -2.18 -0.07 11.45
C LEU A 250 -3.29 0.95 11.21
N VAL A 251 -3.39 1.94 12.11
CA VAL A 251 -4.22 3.14 11.92
C VAL A 251 -3.33 4.28 11.41
N THR A 252 -3.71 4.91 10.29
CA THR A 252 -3.02 6.07 9.73
C THR A 252 -4.00 7.23 9.59
N LEU A 253 -3.61 8.44 10.00
CA LEU A 253 -4.30 9.69 9.72
C LEU A 253 -3.36 10.71 9.10
N LEU A 254 -3.85 11.49 8.14
CA LEU A 254 -3.11 12.55 7.48
C LEU A 254 -4.05 13.67 7.04
N GLY A 255 -3.70 14.91 7.30
CA GLY A 255 -4.47 16.06 6.82
C GLY A 255 -4.36 17.26 7.75
N TYR A 256 -5.33 18.15 7.71
CA TYR A 256 -5.34 19.36 8.53
C TYR A 256 -5.37 19.05 10.03
N ASN A 257 -4.45 19.63 10.81
CA ASN A 257 -4.24 19.23 12.22
C ASN A 257 -5.43 19.56 13.14
N HIS A 258 -6.14 20.66 12.90
CA HIS A 258 -7.18 21.17 13.80
C HIS A 258 -8.29 20.14 14.14
N LYS A 259 -8.80 19.39 13.16
CA LYS A 259 -9.86 18.36 13.40
C LYS A 259 -9.32 16.93 13.43
N LEU A 260 -8.00 16.75 13.35
CA LEU A 260 -7.36 15.43 13.34
C LEU A 260 -7.60 14.67 14.64
N ARG A 261 -7.41 15.33 15.80
CA ARG A 261 -7.61 14.71 17.11
C ARG A 261 -9.03 14.18 17.30
N ILE A 262 -10.04 14.94 16.88
CA ILE A 262 -11.46 14.53 16.96
C ILE A 262 -11.70 13.24 16.15
N LEU A 263 -11.14 13.14 14.94
CA LEU A 263 -11.28 11.93 14.14
C LEU A 263 -10.55 10.75 14.80
N LEU A 264 -9.32 10.97 15.28
CA LEU A 264 -8.54 9.94 15.95
C LEU A 264 -9.24 9.39 17.20
N GLU A 265 -9.75 10.27 18.07
CA GLU A 265 -10.52 9.88 19.25
C GLU A 265 -11.77 9.10 18.86
N THR A 266 -12.46 9.48 17.77
CA THR A 266 -13.62 8.74 17.27
C THR A 266 -13.22 7.32 16.82
N ILE A 267 -12.09 7.17 16.11
CA ILE A 267 -11.57 5.87 15.67
C ILE A 267 -11.24 4.99 16.88
N VAL A 268 -10.50 5.52 17.86
CA VAL A 268 -10.09 4.79 19.05
C VAL A 268 -11.31 4.39 19.89
N GLN A 269 -12.29 5.29 20.04
CA GLN A 269 -13.54 4.97 20.71
C GLN A 269 -14.30 3.86 19.97
N LYS A 270 -14.28 3.86 18.64
CA LYS A 270 -14.93 2.82 17.84
C LYS A 270 -14.23 1.46 17.94
N ILE A 271 -12.90 1.44 18.09
CA ILE A 271 -12.14 0.23 18.43
C ILE A 271 -12.53 -0.26 19.83
N ALA A 272 -12.57 0.64 20.82
CA ALA A 272 -12.87 0.30 22.22
C ALA A 272 -14.29 -0.25 22.42
N THR A 273 -15.24 0.17 21.57
CA THR A 273 -16.65 -0.22 21.62
C THR A 273 -17.07 -1.05 20.41
N PHE A 274 -16.11 -1.74 19.79
CA PHE A 274 -16.39 -2.54 18.60
C PHE A 274 -17.38 -3.66 18.91
N GLU A 275 -18.44 -3.73 18.11
CA GLU A 275 -19.49 -4.75 18.18
C GLU A 275 -19.77 -5.26 16.78
N VAL A 276 -19.86 -6.58 16.63
CA VAL A 276 -20.06 -7.21 15.32
C VAL A 276 -21.55 -7.18 14.95
N LYS A 277 -21.89 -6.40 13.93
CA LYS A 277 -23.22 -6.42 13.31
C LYS A 277 -23.32 -7.57 12.30
N THR A 278 -24.28 -8.47 12.48
CA THR A 278 -24.47 -9.70 11.68
C THR A 278 -24.66 -9.45 10.19
N ASP A 279 -25.45 -8.44 9.82
CA ASP A 279 -25.71 -8.03 8.45
C ASP A 279 -24.42 -7.53 7.77
N ARG A 280 -23.66 -6.68 8.46
CA ARG A 280 -22.40 -6.14 7.94
C ARG A 280 -21.30 -7.20 7.87
N PHE A 281 -21.21 -8.08 8.86
CA PHE A 281 -20.27 -9.21 8.84
C PHE A 281 -20.48 -10.07 7.60
N SER A 282 -21.73 -10.40 7.26
CA SER A 282 -22.05 -11.22 6.09
C SER A 282 -21.58 -10.58 4.78
N VAL A 283 -21.76 -9.26 4.64
CA VAL A 283 -21.31 -8.49 3.47
C VAL A 283 -19.79 -8.45 3.39
N ILE A 284 -19.10 -8.11 4.48
CA ILE A 284 -17.63 -8.03 4.50
C ILE A 284 -17.00 -9.42 4.29
N LYS A 285 -17.55 -10.48 4.90
CA LYS A 285 -17.12 -11.86 4.66
C LYS A 285 -17.23 -12.24 3.18
N GLU A 286 -18.33 -11.87 2.50
CA GLU A 286 -18.49 -12.10 1.06
C GLU A 286 -17.45 -11.30 0.25
N MET A 287 -17.18 -10.05 0.62
CA MET A 287 -16.16 -9.21 -0.03
C MET A 287 -14.77 -9.80 0.10
N VAL A 288 -14.34 -10.18 1.32
CA VAL A 288 -13.05 -10.83 1.59
C VAL A 288 -12.93 -12.16 0.85
N THR A 289 -14.01 -12.95 0.81
CA THR A 289 -14.03 -14.21 0.04
C THR A 289 -13.77 -13.95 -1.44
N LYS A 290 -14.43 -12.95 -2.03
CA LYS A 290 -14.20 -12.58 -3.43
C LYS A 290 -12.80 -12.04 -3.66
N GLU A 291 -12.27 -11.24 -2.74
CA GLU A 291 -10.90 -10.72 -2.81
C GLU A 291 -9.86 -11.85 -2.89
N TYR A 292 -9.95 -12.84 -2.00
CA TYR A 292 -9.04 -13.98 -2.03
C TYR A 292 -9.27 -14.88 -3.25
N GLN A 293 -10.51 -15.09 -3.67
CA GLN A 293 -10.80 -15.81 -4.92
C GLN A 293 -10.24 -15.09 -6.15
N ASN A 294 -10.21 -13.76 -6.13
CA ASN A 294 -9.69 -12.94 -7.21
C ASN A 294 -8.16 -12.91 -7.26
N PHE A 295 -7.47 -13.44 -6.24
CA PHE A 295 -6.01 -13.59 -6.25
C PHE A 295 -5.51 -14.36 -7.48
N LYS A 296 -6.25 -15.38 -7.92
CA LYS A 296 -5.90 -16.17 -9.11
C LYS A 296 -5.83 -15.36 -10.41
N TYR A 297 -6.54 -14.23 -10.48
CA TYR A 297 -6.58 -13.34 -11.64
C TYR A 297 -5.52 -12.24 -11.60
N GLN A 298 -4.70 -12.18 -10.53
CA GLN A 298 -3.53 -11.30 -10.51
C GLN A 298 -2.54 -11.71 -11.59
N GLN A 299 -1.79 -10.74 -12.14
CA GLN A 299 -0.82 -11.03 -13.18
C GLN A 299 0.28 -11.98 -12.67
N PRO A 300 0.85 -12.84 -13.53
CA PRO A 300 1.87 -13.81 -13.14
C PRO A 300 3.03 -13.22 -12.33
N TYR A 301 3.50 -12.00 -12.62
CA TYR A 301 4.59 -11.40 -11.84
C TYR A 301 4.19 -11.08 -10.40
N GLN A 302 2.93 -10.71 -10.16
CA GLN A 302 2.39 -10.45 -8.81
C GLN A 302 2.29 -11.75 -8.02
N GLN A 303 1.83 -12.83 -8.67
CA GLN A 303 1.83 -14.17 -8.06
C GLN A 303 3.25 -14.63 -7.71
N ALA A 304 4.24 -14.38 -8.59
CA ALA A 304 5.63 -14.71 -8.31
C ALA A 304 6.21 -13.88 -7.15
N MET A 305 5.87 -12.59 -7.06
CA MET A 305 6.25 -11.75 -5.91
C MET A 305 5.62 -12.23 -4.60
N TYR A 306 4.35 -12.65 -4.65
CA TYR A 306 3.66 -13.24 -3.51
C TYR A 306 4.37 -14.51 -3.01
N TYR A 307 4.64 -15.48 -3.88
CA TYR A 307 5.35 -16.70 -3.48
C TYR A 307 6.77 -16.41 -2.98
N CYS A 308 7.45 -15.41 -3.56
CA CYS A 308 8.75 -14.96 -3.07
C CYS A 308 8.66 -14.46 -1.61
N SER A 309 7.64 -13.66 -1.28
CA SER A 309 7.38 -13.25 0.11
C SER A 309 7.01 -14.43 1.02
N LEU A 310 6.13 -15.32 0.56
CA LEU A 310 5.69 -16.50 1.33
C LEU A 310 6.85 -17.46 1.67
N ILE A 311 7.83 -17.57 0.78
CA ILE A 311 9.07 -18.36 0.98
C ILE A 311 10.02 -17.68 1.95
N LEU A 312 10.15 -16.35 1.90
CA LEU A 312 11.18 -15.62 2.63
C LEU A 312 10.74 -15.18 4.04
N GLN A 313 9.47 -14.82 4.23
CA GLN A 313 8.98 -14.23 5.47
C GLN A 313 8.52 -15.31 6.46
N ASP A 314 9.02 -15.26 7.69
CA ASP A 314 8.58 -16.14 8.77
C ASP A 314 7.12 -15.81 9.18
N GLN A 315 6.40 -16.78 9.75
CA GLN A 315 5.01 -16.64 10.24
C GLN A 315 3.96 -16.14 9.23
N THR A 316 4.16 -16.38 7.92
CA THR A 316 3.16 -16.08 6.88
C THR A 316 2.38 -17.32 6.42
N TRP A 317 1.08 -17.11 6.10
CA TRP A 317 0.12 -18.15 5.70
C TRP A 317 -0.21 -18.08 4.19
N PRO A 318 -0.44 -19.21 3.51
CA PRO A 318 -0.80 -19.23 2.11
C PRO A 318 -2.27 -18.78 1.92
N TRP A 319 -2.56 -18.11 0.81
CA TRP A 319 -3.89 -17.56 0.53
C TRP A 319 -4.98 -18.65 0.44
N ILE A 320 -4.60 -19.88 0.09
CA ILE A 320 -5.52 -21.02 0.01
C ILE A 320 -6.04 -21.41 1.40
N GLU A 321 -5.17 -21.42 2.42
CA GLU A 321 -5.57 -21.69 3.80
C GLU A 321 -6.50 -20.58 4.31
N ARG A 322 -6.23 -19.32 3.96
CA ARG A 322 -7.13 -18.18 4.26
C ARG A 322 -8.49 -18.32 3.57
N LEU A 323 -8.52 -18.86 2.36
CA LEU A 323 -9.77 -19.12 1.64
C LEU A 323 -10.55 -20.29 2.25
N ASP A 324 -9.85 -21.33 2.70
CA ASP A 324 -10.44 -22.55 3.28
C ASP A 324 -11.11 -22.30 4.64
N VAL A 325 -10.62 -21.33 5.43
CA VAL A 325 -11.24 -20.99 6.73
C VAL A 325 -12.55 -20.21 6.57
N LEU A 326 -12.67 -19.39 5.53
CA LEU A 326 -13.79 -18.44 5.37
C LEU A 326 -15.17 -19.09 5.45
N PRO A 327 -15.49 -20.21 4.77
CA PRO A 327 -16.81 -20.83 4.81
C PRO A 327 -17.31 -21.10 6.24
N ALA A 328 -16.43 -21.57 7.12
CA ALA A 328 -16.78 -21.98 8.47
C ALA A 328 -16.99 -20.79 9.43
N LEU A 329 -16.32 -19.66 9.20
CA LEU A 329 -16.36 -18.50 10.12
C LEU A 329 -17.78 -17.95 10.32
N GLN A 330 -18.19 -17.80 11.58
CA GLN A 330 -19.45 -17.20 11.99
C GLN A 330 -19.22 -15.86 12.70
N VAL A 331 -20.32 -15.13 12.92
CA VAL A 331 -20.31 -13.82 13.61
C VAL A 331 -19.73 -13.96 15.03
N GLU A 332 -20.05 -15.06 15.71
CA GLU A 332 -19.61 -15.34 17.06
C GLU A 332 -18.10 -15.55 17.16
N ASP A 333 -17.47 -16.04 16.09
CA ASP A 333 -16.01 -16.24 16.05
C ASP A 333 -15.30 -14.89 16.09
N LEU A 334 -15.75 -13.93 15.28
CA LEU A 334 -15.21 -12.58 15.29
C LEU A 334 -15.49 -11.86 16.62
N ALA A 335 -16.71 -12.01 17.15
CA ALA A 335 -17.11 -11.39 18.41
C ALA A 335 -16.25 -11.88 19.59
N LYS A 336 -15.84 -13.16 19.58
CA LYS A 336 -14.92 -13.73 20.57
C LYS A 336 -13.46 -13.36 20.29
N PHE A 337 -13.08 -13.30 19.01
CA PHE A 337 -11.71 -13.05 18.58
C PHE A 337 -11.24 -11.63 18.88
N VAL A 338 -12.03 -10.60 18.59
CA VAL A 338 -11.59 -9.20 18.75
C VAL A 338 -11.11 -8.87 20.17
N PRO A 339 -11.85 -9.23 21.25
CA PRO A 339 -11.36 -9.07 22.62
C PRO A 339 -10.09 -9.89 22.90
N ALA A 340 -9.99 -11.11 22.36
CA ALA A 340 -8.81 -11.96 22.54
C ALA A 340 -7.57 -11.38 21.85
N MET A 341 -7.73 -10.89 20.62
CA MET A 341 -6.68 -10.21 19.84
C MET A 341 -6.14 -8.99 20.57
N LEU A 342 -7.03 -8.14 21.09
CA LEU A 342 -6.66 -6.89 21.78
C LEU A 342 -6.19 -7.11 23.23
N SER A 343 -6.47 -8.28 23.83
CA SER A 343 -6.20 -8.58 25.24
C SER A 343 -4.75 -8.34 25.69
N ARG A 344 -3.80 -8.42 24.76
CA ARG A 344 -2.37 -8.15 24.95
C ARG A 344 -1.87 -7.35 23.76
N THR A 345 -1.58 -6.08 23.98
CA THR A 345 -1.27 -5.13 22.90
C THR A 345 -0.14 -4.20 23.30
N PHE A 346 0.71 -3.84 22.33
CA PHE A 346 1.67 -2.73 22.45
C PHE A 346 1.47 -1.74 21.30
N LEU A 347 1.34 -0.46 21.62
CA LEU A 347 1.09 0.59 20.62
C LEU A 347 2.38 1.32 20.24
N GLU A 348 2.72 1.32 18.96
CA GLU A 348 3.83 2.14 18.45
C GLU A 348 3.26 3.33 17.67
N PHE A 349 3.40 4.51 18.26
CA PHE A 349 2.93 5.77 17.71
C PHE A 349 4.04 6.48 16.94
N TYR A 350 3.68 7.08 15.82
CA TYR A 350 4.48 8.11 15.16
C TYR A 350 3.61 9.32 14.83
N ILE A 351 3.91 10.45 15.47
CA ILE A 351 3.20 11.71 15.30
C ILE A 351 4.16 12.74 14.72
N ALA A 352 3.80 13.33 13.58
CA ALA A 352 4.60 14.35 12.92
C ALA A 352 3.77 15.49 12.34
N GLY A 353 4.38 16.67 12.20
CA GLY A 353 3.75 17.82 11.54
C GLY A 353 3.44 18.98 12.49
N ASN A 354 2.37 19.73 12.17
CA ASN A 354 1.90 20.90 12.91
C ASN A 354 1.14 20.51 14.19
N ILE A 355 1.84 19.86 15.12
CA ILE A 355 1.38 19.42 16.44
C ILE A 355 2.49 19.75 17.43
N GLU A 356 2.14 20.19 18.65
CA GLU A 356 3.11 20.41 19.74
C GLU A 356 3.45 19.11 20.46
N SER A 357 4.61 19.03 21.10
CA SER A 357 5.03 17.83 21.84
C SER A 357 4.04 17.48 22.96
N GLN A 358 3.58 18.47 23.73
CA GLN A 358 2.59 18.23 24.80
C GLN A 358 1.23 17.78 24.25
N GLU A 359 0.83 18.26 23.07
CA GLU A 359 -0.40 17.81 22.42
C GLU A 359 -0.27 16.36 21.95
N ALA A 360 0.89 15.98 21.39
CA ALA A 360 1.19 14.62 20.99
C ALA A 360 1.17 13.65 22.20
N GLU A 361 1.83 14.03 23.30
CA GLU A 361 1.83 13.24 24.54
C GLU A 361 0.43 13.11 25.14
N SER A 362 -0.31 14.23 25.28
CA SER A 362 -1.69 14.22 25.78
C SER A 362 -2.61 13.34 24.93
N THR A 363 -2.40 13.31 23.61
CA THR A 363 -3.15 12.44 22.70
C THR A 363 -2.86 10.97 22.97
N VAL A 364 -1.59 10.61 23.15
CA VAL A 364 -1.21 9.22 23.48
C VAL A 364 -1.73 8.81 24.85
N GLU A 365 -1.60 9.66 25.87
CA GLU A 365 -2.11 9.40 27.23
C GLU A 365 -3.62 9.15 27.20
N HIS A 366 -4.38 9.98 26.47
CA HIS A 366 -5.81 9.76 26.31
C HIS A 366 -6.14 8.39 25.67
N ILE A 367 -5.38 7.97 24.67
CA ILE A 367 -5.57 6.66 24.02
C ILE A 367 -5.18 5.52 24.97
N GLU A 368 -4.11 5.68 25.74
CA GLU A 368 -3.73 4.75 26.80
C GLU A 368 -4.86 4.62 27.84
N ASP A 369 -5.51 5.73 28.21
CA ASP A 369 -6.62 5.73 29.16
C ASP A 369 -7.86 5.00 28.62
N VAL A 370 -8.22 5.23 27.36
CA VAL A 370 -9.37 4.57 26.73
C VAL A 370 -9.16 3.06 26.62
N LEU A 371 -7.94 2.61 26.27
CA LEU A 371 -7.68 1.21 25.93
C LEU A 371 -7.13 0.37 27.10
N PHE A 372 -6.33 0.96 28.00
CA PHE A 372 -5.61 0.24 29.05
C PHE A 372 -6.03 0.63 30.47
N ASN A 373 -6.31 1.93 30.75
CA ASN A 373 -6.57 2.39 32.12
C ASN A 373 -8.07 2.57 32.45
N CYS A 374 -8.98 2.23 31.54
CA CYS A 374 -10.41 2.35 31.79
C CYS A 374 -10.92 1.29 32.79
N SER A 375 -12.16 1.44 33.27
CA SER A 375 -12.74 0.52 34.28
C SER A 375 -12.80 -0.94 33.84
N LYS A 376 -12.86 -1.19 32.52
CA LYS A 376 -12.82 -2.51 31.90
C LYS A 376 -11.79 -2.49 30.76
N PRO A 377 -10.49 -2.63 31.06
CA PRO A 377 -9.43 -2.54 30.06
C PRO A 377 -9.63 -3.56 28.94
N LEU A 378 -9.64 -3.06 27.71
CA LEU A 378 -9.65 -3.91 26.51
C LEU A 378 -8.27 -4.52 26.27
N CYS A 379 -7.23 -3.74 26.58
CA CYS A 379 -5.84 -4.11 26.36
C CYS A 379 -5.08 -4.28 27.69
N LYS A 380 -4.12 -5.21 27.70
CA LYS A 380 -3.08 -5.32 28.73
C LYS A 380 -1.71 -5.20 28.07
N PRO A 381 -0.66 -4.75 28.78
CA PRO A 381 0.68 -4.65 28.22
C PRO A 381 1.19 -6.02 27.77
N LEU A 382 2.00 -6.03 26.71
CA LEU A 382 2.79 -7.21 26.32
C LEU A 382 3.83 -7.55 27.39
N PHE A 383 4.10 -8.84 27.57
CA PHE A 383 5.33 -9.25 28.23
C PHE A 383 6.52 -9.02 27.30
N SER A 384 7.73 -8.82 27.87
CA SER A 384 8.94 -8.58 27.08
C SER A 384 9.21 -9.68 26.04
N SER A 385 8.84 -10.94 26.34
CA SER A 385 8.98 -12.08 25.43
C SER A 385 7.92 -12.17 24.32
N GLN A 386 6.87 -11.36 24.38
CA GLN A 386 5.77 -11.33 23.41
C GLN A 386 5.93 -10.22 22.36
N HIS A 387 6.96 -9.37 22.49
CA HIS A 387 7.27 -8.41 21.43
C HIS A 387 7.65 -9.18 20.16
N LEU A 388 6.83 -9.01 19.14
CA LEU A 388 6.96 -9.73 17.88
C LEU A 388 8.23 -9.31 17.15
N SER A 389 8.86 -10.28 16.51
CA SER A 389 10.08 -10.10 15.76
C SER A 389 9.87 -10.56 14.33
N ASN A 390 9.91 -9.64 13.37
CA ASN A 390 9.84 -10.00 11.96
C ASN A 390 11.19 -10.58 11.54
N ARG A 391 11.16 -11.79 10.97
CA ARG A 391 12.35 -12.54 10.58
C ARG A 391 12.23 -13.00 9.14
N VAL A 392 13.37 -13.05 8.47
CA VAL A 392 13.49 -13.42 7.07
C VAL A 392 14.43 -14.61 6.94
N VAL A 393 14.08 -15.56 6.09
CA VAL A 393 14.91 -16.71 5.73
C VAL A 393 16.28 -16.24 5.22
N LYS A 394 17.34 -16.82 5.80
CA LYS A 394 18.71 -16.63 5.38
C LYS A 394 19.09 -17.73 4.40
N LEU A 395 19.08 -17.39 3.13
CA LEU A 395 19.50 -18.28 2.04
C LEU A 395 21.00 -18.60 2.18
N GLU A 396 21.35 -19.83 1.81
CA GLU A 396 22.72 -20.33 1.86
C GLU A 396 23.60 -19.73 0.75
N SER A 397 24.83 -19.37 1.12
CA SER A 397 25.81 -18.80 0.19
C SER A 397 26.22 -19.81 -0.89
N GLY A 398 26.27 -19.38 -2.14
CA GLY A 398 26.63 -20.21 -3.29
C GLY A 398 25.48 -21.08 -3.80
N MET A 399 24.31 -21.03 -3.17
CA MET A 399 23.14 -21.83 -3.55
C MET A 399 22.16 -21.04 -4.41
N ASN A 400 21.60 -21.72 -5.41
CA ASN A 400 20.50 -21.22 -6.23
C ASN A 400 19.26 -22.06 -5.98
N TYR A 401 18.28 -21.46 -5.31
CA TYR A 401 16.97 -22.07 -5.08
C TYR A 401 15.99 -21.66 -6.16
N PHE A 402 15.09 -22.55 -6.56
CA PHE A 402 13.96 -22.19 -7.39
C PHE A 402 12.66 -22.82 -6.92
N TYR A 403 11.57 -22.09 -7.08
CA TYR A 403 10.21 -22.54 -6.80
C TYR A 403 9.37 -22.42 -8.08
N PRO A 404 8.98 -23.55 -8.70
CA PRO A 404 8.06 -23.55 -9.82
C PRO A 404 6.60 -23.64 -9.37
N SER A 405 5.75 -22.83 -9.99
CA SER A 405 4.30 -22.88 -9.85
C SER A 405 3.67 -22.76 -11.21
N GLU A 406 2.54 -23.42 -11.43
CA GLU A 406 1.63 -23.02 -12.51
C GLU A 406 0.94 -21.72 -12.13
N CYS A 407 0.57 -20.92 -13.13
CA CYS A 407 -0.27 -19.76 -12.95
C CYS A 407 -1.65 -20.20 -12.46
N LEU A 408 -2.17 -19.52 -11.46
CA LEU A 408 -3.46 -19.88 -10.87
C LEU A 408 -4.64 -19.65 -11.84
N ASN A 409 -4.48 -18.77 -12.84
CA ASN A 409 -5.42 -18.63 -13.94
C ASN A 409 -4.99 -19.50 -15.13
N PRO A 410 -5.73 -20.59 -15.46
CA PRO A 410 -5.39 -21.46 -16.58
C PRO A 410 -5.49 -20.77 -17.96
N GLU A 411 -6.20 -19.64 -18.06
CA GLU A 411 -6.32 -18.87 -19.30
C GLU A 411 -5.15 -17.88 -19.50
N GLU A 412 -4.35 -17.64 -18.47
CA GLU A 412 -3.24 -16.69 -18.55
C GLU A 412 -2.10 -17.28 -19.37
N GLU A 413 -1.80 -16.63 -20.50
CA GLU A 413 -0.74 -17.05 -21.40
C GLU A 413 0.65 -16.62 -20.93
N ASN A 414 0.73 -15.54 -20.16
CA ASN A 414 1.98 -15.01 -19.66
C ASN A 414 2.57 -15.91 -18.57
N SER A 415 3.88 -16.09 -18.63
CA SER A 415 4.70 -16.62 -17.54
C SER A 415 5.48 -15.50 -16.89
N SER A 416 5.96 -15.71 -15.66
CA SER A 416 6.83 -14.75 -14.98
C SER A 416 8.00 -15.39 -14.26
N LEU A 417 9.06 -14.61 -14.16
CA LEU A 417 10.21 -14.87 -13.31
C LEU A 417 10.36 -13.72 -12.32
N VAL A 418 10.46 -14.08 -11.04
CA VAL A 418 11.06 -13.24 -10.00
C VAL A 418 12.39 -13.88 -9.59
N HIS A 419 13.50 -13.26 -9.99
CA HIS A 419 14.85 -13.70 -9.63
C HIS A 419 15.40 -12.76 -8.56
N TYR A 420 15.43 -13.24 -7.32
CA TYR A 420 15.88 -12.50 -6.16
C TYR A 420 17.29 -12.94 -5.75
N ILE A 421 18.20 -11.99 -5.62
CA ILE A 421 19.55 -12.18 -5.09
C ILE A 421 19.60 -11.54 -3.71
N GLN A 422 19.60 -12.36 -2.67
CA GLN A 422 19.69 -11.91 -1.28
C GLN A 422 21.13 -11.49 -0.97
N VAL A 423 21.32 -10.23 -0.59
CA VAL A 423 22.66 -9.68 -0.32
C VAL A 423 22.99 -9.81 1.15
N GLY A 424 22.22 -9.15 2.02
CA GLY A 424 22.54 -9.15 3.44
C GLY A 424 21.65 -8.27 4.30
N ARG A 425 22.01 -8.24 5.58
CA ARG A 425 21.37 -7.41 6.60
C ARG A 425 21.82 -5.95 6.44
N ASP A 426 20.97 -5.01 6.84
CA ASP A 426 21.16 -3.56 6.70
C ASP A 426 22.53 -3.07 7.21
N ASP A 427 23.37 -2.66 6.27
CA ASP A 427 24.72 -2.11 6.51
C ASP A 427 24.96 -0.97 5.52
N PHE A 428 25.38 0.20 6.00
CA PHE A 428 25.50 1.38 5.13
C PHE A 428 26.42 1.14 3.92
N LYS A 429 27.58 0.49 4.11
CA LYS A 429 28.54 0.25 3.02
C LYS A 429 28.01 -0.75 2.00
N LEU A 430 27.43 -1.86 2.47
CA LEU A 430 26.85 -2.86 1.59
C LEU A 430 25.61 -2.33 0.84
N ASN A 431 24.80 -1.52 1.53
CA ASN A 431 23.62 -0.89 0.97
C ASN A 431 23.97 0.06 -0.18
N VAL A 432 24.97 0.92 -0.01
CA VAL A 432 25.35 1.86 -1.09
C VAL A 432 25.93 1.15 -2.30
N LYS A 433 26.66 0.05 -2.09
CA LYS A 433 27.16 -0.81 -3.18
C LYS A 433 26.00 -1.46 -3.95
N LEU A 434 25.02 -2.03 -3.25
CA LEU A 434 23.79 -2.58 -3.85
C LEU A 434 22.98 -1.51 -4.60
N GLN A 435 22.79 -0.34 -3.99
CA GLN A 435 22.03 0.77 -4.57
C GLN A 435 22.69 1.31 -5.83
N LEU A 436 24.02 1.52 -5.80
CA LEU A 436 24.78 1.98 -6.96
C LEU A 436 24.77 0.93 -8.06
N PHE A 437 24.99 -0.35 -7.72
CA PHE A 437 24.89 -1.44 -8.70
C PHE A 437 23.50 -1.44 -9.38
N ALA A 438 22.42 -1.34 -8.59
CA ALA A 438 21.06 -1.32 -9.12
C ALA A 438 20.83 -0.10 -10.03
N LEU A 439 21.34 1.09 -9.67
CA LEU A 439 21.25 2.29 -10.51
C LEU A 439 21.93 2.09 -11.87
N VAL A 440 23.19 1.64 -11.86
CA VAL A 440 23.99 1.42 -13.07
C VAL A 440 23.39 0.33 -13.95
N ALA A 441 22.94 -0.78 -13.34
CA ALA A 441 22.43 -1.94 -14.06
C ALA A 441 20.99 -1.76 -14.58
N LYS A 442 20.23 -0.77 -14.07
CA LYS A 442 18.80 -0.59 -14.40
C LYS A 442 18.55 -0.37 -15.89
N GLN A 443 19.20 0.63 -16.49
CA GLN A 443 19.02 0.94 -17.92
C GLN A 443 19.52 -0.20 -18.82
N PRO A 444 20.72 -0.79 -18.59
CA PRO A 444 21.20 -1.92 -19.38
C PRO A 444 20.31 -3.16 -19.27
N THR A 445 19.76 -3.45 -18.08
CA THR A 445 18.82 -4.57 -17.89
C THR A 445 17.57 -4.35 -18.72
N PHE A 446 16.97 -3.15 -18.65
CA PHE A 446 15.81 -2.82 -19.45
C PHE A 446 16.14 -2.89 -20.94
N HIS A 447 17.20 -2.22 -21.40
CA HIS A 447 17.57 -2.23 -22.82
C HIS A 447 17.79 -3.66 -23.35
N GLN A 448 18.58 -4.47 -22.66
CA GLN A 448 18.91 -5.83 -23.13
C GLN A 448 17.68 -6.74 -23.09
N LEU A 449 17.03 -6.87 -21.93
CA LEU A 449 15.97 -7.87 -21.73
C LEU A 449 14.60 -7.42 -22.30
N ARG A 450 14.32 -6.11 -22.33
CA ARG A 450 13.07 -5.55 -22.85
C ARG A 450 13.17 -5.06 -24.29
N SER A 451 14.16 -4.25 -24.63
CA SER A 451 14.22 -3.58 -25.94
C SER A 451 14.84 -4.47 -27.02
N VAL A 452 15.96 -5.14 -26.71
CA VAL A 452 16.71 -5.99 -27.66
C VAL A 452 16.10 -7.39 -27.73
N GLU A 453 16.01 -8.10 -26.60
CA GLU A 453 15.51 -9.48 -26.55
C GLU A 453 13.98 -9.59 -26.53
N GLN A 454 13.29 -8.47 -26.30
CA GLN A 454 11.83 -8.39 -26.32
C GLN A 454 11.13 -9.44 -25.45
N LEU A 455 11.69 -9.74 -24.27
CA LEU A 455 11.17 -10.80 -23.40
C LEU A 455 9.73 -10.51 -22.92
N GLY A 456 9.37 -9.26 -22.69
CA GLY A 456 7.99 -8.87 -22.46
C GLY A 456 7.87 -7.50 -21.82
N TYR A 457 6.65 -6.94 -21.78
CA TYR A 457 6.42 -5.55 -21.38
C TYR A 457 6.96 -5.23 -19.98
N ILE A 458 6.73 -6.13 -19.03
CA ILE A 458 7.20 -6.01 -17.65
C ILE A 458 8.61 -6.60 -17.58
N THR A 459 9.59 -5.73 -17.42
CA THR A 459 11.00 -6.07 -17.19
C THR A 459 11.58 -5.02 -16.26
N VAL A 460 11.76 -5.38 -14.99
CA VAL A 460 12.14 -4.45 -13.93
C VAL A 460 13.34 -4.99 -13.17
N LEU A 461 14.34 -4.14 -12.95
CA LEU A 461 15.38 -4.34 -11.95
C LEU A 461 15.11 -3.39 -10.78
N THR A 462 14.94 -3.96 -9.58
CA THR A 462 14.69 -3.16 -8.38
C THR A 462 15.42 -3.73 -7.17
N GLN A 463 15.48 -2.94 -6.11
CA GLN A 463 15.94 -3.38 -4.80
C GLN A 463 14.74 -3.89 -3.99
N ARG A 464 14.98 -4.88 -3.14
CA ARG A 464 14.00 -5.41 -2.18
C ARG A 464 14.54 -5.22 -0.76
N ASN A 465 13.67 -4.85 0.18
CA ASN A 465 13.96 -4.73 1.60
C ASN A 465 12.83 -5.41 2.39
N ASP A 466 13.15 -6.49 3.09
CA ASP A 466 12.24 -7.19 4.00
C ASP A 466 12.79 -7.03 5.42
N CYS A 467 12.23 -6.12 6.21
CA CYS A 467 12.61 -5.88 7.60
C CYS A 467 14.13 -5.70 7.83
N GLY A 468 14.78 -4.94 6.94
CA GLY A 468 16.23 -4.69 6.98
C GLY A 468 17.08 -5.77 6.30
N ILE A 469 16.49 -6.79 5.67
CA ILE A 469 17.21 -7.73 4.80
C ILE A 469 17.06 -7.28 3.35
N ARG A 470 18.18 -7.00 2.71
CA ARG A 470 18.23 -6.34 1.40
C ARG A 470 18.73 -7.28 0.31
N GLY A 471 18.23 -7.04 -0.90
CA GLY A 471 18.69 -7.74 -2.08
C GLY A 471 18.28 -7.06 -3.37
N LEU A 472 18.66 -7.69 -4.47
CA LEU A 472 18.39 -7.26 -5.84
C LEU A 472 17.31 -8.18 -6.44
N GLN A 473 16.38 -7.64 -7.22
CA GLN A 473 15.28 -8.40 -7.78
C GLN A 473 15.09 -8.06 -9.26
N PHE A 474 15.11 -9.09 -10.12
CA PHE A 474 14.65 -9.02 -11.50
C PHE A 474 13.22 -9.53 -11.57
N ILE A 475 12.34 -8.78 -12.21
CA ILE A 475 10.92 -9.13 -12.39
C ILE A 475 10.63 -9.06 -13.88
N ILE A 476 10.32 -10.20 -14.48
CA ILE A 476 10.10 -10.31 -15.92
C ILE A 476 8.82 -11.10 -16.16
N GLN A 477 7.91 -10.57 -16.97
CA GLN A 477 6.74 -11.29 -17.47
C GLN A 477 6.84 -11.45 -18.98
N SER A 478 6.61 -12.66 -19.48
CA SER A 478 6.81 -13.03 -20.88
C SER A 478 5.72 -13.97 -21.38
N THR A 479 5.26 -13.74 -22.62
CA THR A 479 4.46 -14.71 -23.39
C THR A 479 5.33 -15.59 -24.31
N VAL A 480 6.62 -15.28 -24.44
CA VAL A 480 7.52 -15.84 -25.46
C VAL A 480 8.48 -16.88 -24.89
N LYS A 481 8.90 -16.72 -23.63
CA LYS A 481 9.83 -17.64 -22.96
C LYS A 481 9.28 -18.14 -21.65
N SER A 482 9.55 -19.42 -21.35
CA SER A 482 9.31 -20.00 -20.05
C SER A 482 10.21 -19.37 -18.97
N PRO A 483 9.80 -19.33 -17.70
CA PRO A 483 10.58 -18.72 -16.61
C PRO A 483 12.01 -19.25 -16.48
N GLY A 484 12.24 -20.55 -16.70
CA GLY A 484 13.58 -21.13 -16.70
C GLY A 484 14.46 -20.56 -17.83
N ASN A 485 13.89 -20.39 -19.03
CA ASN A 485 14.59 -19.75 -20.15
C ASN A 485 14.83 -18.25 -19.88
N ILE A 486 13.89 -17.55 -19.24
CA ILE A 486 14.09 -16.16 -18.82
C ILE A 486 15.26 -16.05 -17.84
N GLU A 487 15.37 -16.98 -16.88
CA GLU A 487 16.45 -16.99 -15.91
C GLU A 487 17.82 -17.16 -16.59
N GLN A 488 17.92 -18.05 -17.58
CA GLN A 488 19.13 -18.17 -18.41
C GLN A 488 19.47 -16.85 -19.13
N ARG A 489 18.46 -16.07 -19.54
CA ARG A 489 18.69 -14.74 -20.14
C ARG A 489 19.15 -13.71 -19.11
N VAL A 490 18.64 -13.76 -17.88
CA VAL A 490 19.14 -12.94 -16.76
C VAL A 490 20.61 -13.28 -16.48
N GLU A 491 20.98 -14.56 -16.43
CA GLU A 491 22.37 -14.96 -16.24
C GLU A 491 23.28 -14.56 -17.41
N ALA A 492 22.80 -14.69 -18.65
CA ALA A 492 23.52 -14.22 -19.83
C ALA A 492 23.73 -12.69 -19.80
N PHE A 493 22.70 -11.94 -19.37
CA PHE A 493 22.82 -10.51 -19.13
C PHE A 493 23.87 -10.20 -18.06
N LEU A 494 23.89 -10.93 -16.94
CA LEU A 494 24.89 -10.71 -15.89
C LEU A 494 26.32 -10.98 -16.38
N LYS A 495 26.53 -12.00 -17.22
CA LYS A 495 27.83 -12.27 -17.87
C LYS A 495 28.23 -11.14 -18.83
N MET A 496 27.31 -10.64 -19.64
CA MET A 496 27.55 -9.48 -20.50
C MET A 496 27.84 -8.21 -19.67
N PHE A 497 27.11 -8.02 -18.58
CA PHE A 497 27.25 -6.85 -17.71
C PHE A 497 28.56 -6.86 -16.93
N GLU A 498 29.14 -8.03 -16.66
CA GLU A 498 30.49 -8.17 -16.11
C GLU A 498 31.51 -7.40 -16.94
N THR A 499 31.54 -7.63 -18.26
CA THR A 499 32.44 -6.91 -19.18
C THR A 499 32.20 -5.40 -19.11
N LYS A 500 30.93 -4.97 -19.19
CA LYS A 500 30.56 -3.55 -19.11
C LYS A 500 30.99 -2.89 -17.80
N LEU A 501 30.93 -3.62 -16.69
CA LEU A 501 31.32 -3.10 -15.38
C LEU A 501 32.84 -2.96 -15.25
N HIS A 502 33.61 -3.89 -15.83
CA HIS A 502 35.08 -3.82 -15.84
C HIS A 502 35.63 -2.76 -16.82
N GLU A 503 34.92 -2.50 -17.92
CA GLU A 503 35.27 -1.47 -18.91
C GLU A 503 34.78 -0.06 -18.53
N MET A 504 33.97 0.05 -17.46
CA MET A 504 33.45 1.33 -17.00
C MET A 504 34.59 2.30 -16.67
N THR A 505 34.53 3.49 -17.24
CA THR A 505 35.52 4.52 -16.96
C THR A 505 35.33 5.12 -15.56
N ILE A 506 36.40 5.68 -14.99
CA ILE A 506 36.34 6.37 -13.70
C ILE A 506 35.35 7.55 -13.73
N ASP A 507 35.24 8.22 -14.88
CA ASP A 507 34.34 9.38 -15.04
C ASP A 507 32.87 8.96 -15.10
N GLU A 508 32.55 7.88 -15.82
CA GLU A 508 31.21 7.28 -15.80
C GLU A 508 30.84 6.78 -14.40
N PHE A 509 31.77 6.12 -13.70
CA PHE A 509 31.56 5.69 -12.31
C PHE A 509 31.24 6.89 -11.41
N LYS A 510 32.06 7.95 -11.44
CA LYS A 510 31.84 9.17 -10.65
C LYS A 510 30.52 9.84 -11.00
N SER A 511 30.13 9.86 -12.28
CA SER A 511 28.83 10.39 -12.72
C SER A 511 27.67 9.62 -12.09
N ASN A 512 27.73 8.29 -12.08
CA ASN A 512 26.71 7.45 -11.44
C ASN A 512 26.67 7.62 -9.91
N VAL A 513 27.84 7.74 -9.26
CA VAL A 513 27.93 8.03 -7.82
C VAL A 513 27.26 9.38 -7.50
N ASN A 514 27.59 10.43 -8.26
CA ASN A 514 26.99 11.75 -8.08
C ASN A 514 25.48 11.73 -8.31
N ALA A 515 25.01 11.04 -9.36
CA ALA A 515 23.58 10.89 -9.61
C ALA A 515 22.87 10.20 -8.44
N LEU A 516 23.46 9.15 -7.85
CA LEU A 516 22.88 8.49 -6.68
C LEU A 516 22.89 9.39 -5.43
N ILE A 517 23.96 10.18 -5.24
CA ILE A 517 24.04 11.18 -4.17
C ILE A 517 22.92 12.21 -4.34
N ASP A 518 22.73 12.76 -5.54
CA ASP A 518 21.68 13.74 -5.83
C ASP A 518 20.29 13.17 -5.57
N MET A 519 20.03 11.93 -6.00
CA MET A 519 18.78 11.22 -5.71
C MET A 519 18.52 11.04 -4.20
N LYS A 520 19.58 10.80 -3.40
CA LYS A 520 19.45 10.65 -1.94
C LYS A 520 19.26 11.97 -1.22
N LEU A 521 19.96 13.00 -1.67
CA LEU A 521 19.89 14.36 -1.13
C LEU A 521 18.64 15.11 -1.57
N GLU A 522 17.87 14.55 -2.50
CA GLU A 522 16.57 15.10 -2.87
C GLU A 522 15.71 15.29 -1.61
N LYS A 523 15.29 16.53 -1.41
CA LYS A 523 14.47 16.92 -0.27
C LYS A 523 13.09 16.28 -0.42
N HIS A 524 12.52 15.86 0.72
CA HIS A 524 11.13 15.45 0.76
C HIS A 524 10.25 16.62 0.28
N LYS A 525 9.26 16.34 -0.56
CA LYS A 525 8.41 17.39 -1.15
C LYS A 525 7.34 17.86 -0.16
N ASN A 526 6.89 16.96 0.70
CA ASN A 526 5.78 17.17 1.62
C ASN A 526 5.95 16.33 2.90
N LEU A 527 5.11 16.63 3.91
CA LEU A 527 5.11 15.95 5.21
C LEU A 527 4.89 14.44 5.08
N ARG A 528 4.06 13.99 4.13
CA ARG A 528 3.75 12.56 3.93
C ARG A 528 4.99 11.78 3.51
N GLU A 529 5.78 12.31 2.57
CA GLU A 529 7.02 11.66 2.12
C GLU A 529 8.07 11.55 3.22
N GLU A 530 8.28 12.62 3.98
CA GLU A 530 9.21 12.63 5.12
C GLU A 530 8.74 11.64 6.20
N SER A 531 7.46 11.71 6.54
CA SER A 531 6.86 10.84 7.55
C SER A 531 6.90 9.37 7.16
N ALA A 532 6.67 9.04 5.89
CA ALA A 532 6.78 7.68 5.38
C ALA A 532 8.21 7.15 5.41
N PHE A 533 9.21 8.00 5.17
CA PHE A 533 10.63 7.65 5.27
C PHE A 533 10.99 7.27 6.71
N PHE A 534 10.66 8.13 7.68
CA PHE A 534 10.98 7.87 9.08
C PHE A 534 10.16 6.74 9.70
N TRP A 535 8.88 6.62 9.31
CA TRP A 535 8.05 5.49 9.74
C TRP A 535 8.65 4.15 9.33
N ARG A 536 9.30 4.07 8.15
CA ARG A 536 9.97 2.83 7.74
C ARG A 536 11.10 2.45 8.70
N GLU A 537 11.91 3.41 9.17
CA GLU A 537 12.98 3.13 10.13
C GLU A 537 12.44 2.67 11.49
N ILE A 538 11.30 3.21 11.92
CA ILE A 538 10.58 2.80 13.13
C ILE A 538 10.02 1.38 12.96
N ASN A 539 9.24 1.17 11.90
CA ASN A 539 8.56 -0.10 11.62
C ASN A 539 9.55 -1.23 11.33
N ASP A 540 10.66 -0.99 10.63
CA ASP A 540 11.68 -2.02 10.40
C ASP A 540 12.52 -2.25 11.66
N GLY A 541 12.49 -1.34 12.64
CA GLY A 541 13.29 -1.36 13.87
C GLY A 541 14.76 -0.96 13.66
N THR A 542 15.13 -0.49 12.47
CA THR A 542 16.50 -0.09 12.15
C THR A 542 16.90 1.22 12.82
N LEU A 543 15.93 2.13 13.02
CA LEU A 543 16.09 3.40 13.75
C LEU A 543 17.25 4.29 13.24
N ARG A 544 17.61 4.20 11.95
CA ARG A 544 18.70 4.98 11.33
C ARG A 544 18.13 6.20 10.63
N PHE A 545 17.66 7.18 11.40
CA PHE A 545 17.02 8.39 10.83
C PHE A 545 17.98 9.26 10.01
N ASP A 546 19.28 9.22 10.32
CA ASP A 546 20.37 9.88 9.63
C ASP A 546 20.95 9.08 8.45
N ARG A 547 20.30 7.97 8.05
CA ARG A 547 20.75 7.07 6.99
C ARG A 547 21.20 7.79 5.72
N LYS A 548 20.48 8.85 5.30
CA LYS A 548 20.83 9.61 4.11
C LYS A 548 22.25 10.20 4.21
N ASP A 549 22.59 10.75 5.37
CA ASP A 549 23.89 11.39 5.61
C ASP A 549 25.02 10.33 5.56
N TYR A 550 24.85 9.22 6.27
CA TYR A 550 25.83 8.12 6.30
C TYR A 550 25.99 7.42 4.95
N GLU A 551 24.88 7.16 4.23
CA GLU A 551 24.94 6.55 2.90
C GLU A 551 25.56 7.49 1.86
N VAL A 552 25.33 8.81 1.95
CA VAL A 552 26.00 9.77 1.07
C VAL A 552 27.50 9.84 1.35
N GLU A 553 27.91 9.84 2.62
CA GLU A 553 29.33 9.83 2.96
C GLU A 553 30.03 8.55 2.51
N ALA A 554 29.38 7.40 2.70
CA ALA A 554 29.86 6.12 2.18
C ALA A 554 29.96 6.11 0.64
N LEU A 555 29.03 6.76 -0.07
CA LEU A 555 29.08 6.90 -1.53
C LEU A 555 30.26 7.75 -2.01
N ARG A 556 30.57 8.85 -1.33
CA ARG A 556 31.71 9.72 -1.68
C ARG A 556 33.06 9.02 -1.59
N GLN A 557 33.17 8.06 -0.67
CA GLN A 557 34.38 7.27 -0.45
C GLN A 557 34.43 5.99 -1.30
N LEU A 558 33.31 5.63 -1.95
CA LEU A 558 33.20 4.38 -2.69
C LEU A 558 34.08 4.41 -3.96
N THR A 559 34.83 3.34 -4.17
CA THR A 559 35.67 3.19 -5.36
C THR A 559 35.06 2.25 -6.40
N LEU A 560 35.44 2.39 -7.67
CA LEU A 560 35.03 1.47 -8.74
C LEU A 560 35.44 0.02 -8.43
N GLN A 561 36.62 -0.19 -7.85
CA GLN A 561 37.10 -1.52 -7.46
C GLN A 561 36.22 -2.16 -6.39
N GLU A 562 35.67 -1.38 -5.46
CA GLU A 562 34.73 -1.90 -4.47
C GLU A 562 33.36 -2.24 -5.07
N LEU A 563 32.90 -1.51 -6.08
CA LEU A 563 31.68 -1.84 -6.82
C LEU A 563 31.85 -3.14 -7.63
N ILE A 564 32.99 -3.29 -8.31
CA ILE A 564 33.37 -4.52 -9.01
C ILE A 564 33.49 -5.68 -8.02
N GLY A 565 34.14 -5.45 -6.88
CA GLY A 565 34.25 -6.44 -5.80
C GLY A 565 32.88 -6.90 -5.29
N PHE A 566 31.96 -5.95 -5.06
CA PHE A 566 30.57 -6.27 -4.70
C PHE A 566 29.88 -7.14 -5.76
N PHE A 567 30.00 -6.79 -7.04
CA PHE A 567 29.45 -7.59 -8.12
C PHE A 567 30.02 -9.01 -8.12
N ASN A 568 31.35 -9.14 -8.05
CA ASN A 568 32.05 -10.42 -8.07
C ASN A 568 31.74 -11.31 -6.87
N GLU A 569 31.43 -10.73 -5.72
CA GLU A 569 31.16 -11.47 -4.48
C GLU A 569 29.68 -11.87 -4.33
N TYR A 570 28.73 -11.00 -4.73
CA TYR A 570 27.30 -11.17 -4.44
C TYR A 570 26.39 -11.39 -5.65
N VAL A 571 26.77 -10.92 -6.86
CA VAL A 571 25.82 -10.83 -8.00
C VAL A 571 26.22 -11.69 -9.19
N LYS A 572 27.53 -11.72 -9.51
CA LYS A 572 28.10 -12.44 -10.64
C LYS A 572 27.65 -13.89 -10.67
N VAL A 573 27.49 -14.45 -11.88
CA VAL A 573 27.17 -15.88 -12.04
C VAL A 573 28.29 -16.72 -11.43
N GLY A 574 27.93 -17.61 -10.50
CA GLY A 574 28.89 -18.42 -9.74
C GLY A 574 29.64 -17.67 -8.63
N ALA A 575 29.20 -16.46 -8.25
CA ALA A 575 29.83 -15.72 -7.16
C ALA A 575 29.70 -16.45 -5.79
N PRO A 576 30.75 -16.44 -4.96
CA PRO A 576 30.84 -17.28 -3.76
C PRO A 576 29.82 -16.94 -2.67
N ARG A 577 29.33 -15.69 -2.61
CA ARG A 577 28.29 -15.26 -1.66
C ARG A 577 26.95 -14.98 -2.31
N LYS A 578 26.78 -15.33 -3.59
CA LYS A 578 25.48 -15.21 -4.26
C LYS A 578 24.49 -16.16 -3.61
N LYS A 579 23.32 -15.64 -3.27
CA LYS A 579 22.22 -16.37 -2.66
C LYS A 579 20.97 -16.09 -3.47
N THR A 580 20.50 -17.07 -4.20
CA THR A 580 19.45 -16.83 -5.19
C THR A 580 18.16 -17.57 -4.83
N LEU A 581 17.04 -16.88 -5.03
CA LEU A 581 15.71 -17.48 -5.06
C LEU A 581 15.01 -17.07 -6.37
N SER A 582 14.73 -18.05 -7.22
CA SER A 582 14.00 -17.88 -8.47
C SER A 582 12.58 -18.43 -8.34
N VAL A 583 11.59 -17.54 -8.32
CA VAL A 583 10.18 -17.94 -8.39
C VAL A 583 9.72 -17.92 -9.84
N ARG A 584 9.27 -19.07 -10.32
CA ARG A 584 8.94 -19.35 -11.72
C ARG A 584 7.45 -19.66 -11.83
N VAL A 585 6.65 -18.69 -12.27
CA VAL A 585 5.21 -18.89 -12.50
C VAL A 585 4.97 -19.16 -13.99
N HIS A 586 4.41 -20.33 -14.30
CA HIS A 586 4.18 -20.79 -15.66
C HIS A 586 2.74 -20.53 -16.10
N GLY A 587 2.56 -19.63 -17.07
CA GLY A 587 1.30 -19.50 -17.80
C GLY A 587 1.04 -20.71 -18.71
N ASN A 588 -0.17 -20.76 -19.26
CA ASN A 588 -0.67 -21.88 -20.06
C ASN A 588 0.27 -22.28 -21.21
N ARG A 589 0.83 -21.29 -21.92
CA ARG A 589 1.77 -21.51 -23.04
C ARG A 589 3.03 -22.28 -22.66
N HIS A 590 3.38 -22.35 -21.37
CA HIS A 590 4.62 -22.94 -20.88
C HIS A 590 4.37 -24.06 -19.84
N SER A 591 3.18 -24.69 -19.86
CA SER A 591 2.83 -25.79 -18.93
C SER A 591 3.63 -27.08 -19.21
N SER A 592 4.03 -27.34 -20.46
CA SER A 592 4.94 -28.45 -20.78
C SER A 592 6.28 -28.34 -20.06
N GLU A 593 6.87 -27.13 -20.03
CA GLU A 593 8.14 -26.85 -19.39
C GLU A 593 8.03 -26.90 -17.87
N TYR A 594 6.86 -26.61 -17.30
CA TYR A 594 6.60 -26.84 -15.88
C TYR A 594 6.69 -28.34 -15.54
N LYS A 595 6.06 -29.21 -16.34
CA LYS A 595 6.08 -30.67 -16.14
C LYS A 595 7.47 -31.28 -16.31
N ALA A 596 8.34 -30.65 -17.09
CA ALA A 596 9.69 -31.13 -17.38
C ALA A 596 10.74 -30.71 -16.34
N GLN A 597 10.40 -29.99 -15.26
CA GLN A 597 11.39 -29.47 -14.31
C GLN A 597 11.97 -30.55 -13.40
N ALA A 598 13.27 -30.82 -13.57
CA ALA A 598 14.06 -31.67 -12.68
C ALA A 598 15.02 -30.83 -11.80
N SER A 599 15.47 -31.42 -10.69
CA SER A 599 16.55 -30.85 -9.87
C SER A 599 17.90 -31.06 -10.55
N GLU A 600 18.75 -30.03 -10.59
CA GLU A 600 20.13 -30.11 -11.04
C GLU A 600 21.10 -29.89 -9.86
N PRO A 601 22.37 -30.35 -9.90
CA PRO A 601 23.28 -30.33 -8.76
C PRO A 601 23.54 -28.94 -8.15
N HIS A 602 23.43 -27.87 -8.95
CA HIS A 602 23.64 -26.48 -8.54
C HIS A 602 22.35 -25.66 -8.47
N LEU A 603 21.20 -26.32 -8.61
CA LEU A 603 19.88 -25.71 -8.68
C LEU A 603 18.91 -26.50 -7.78
N ALA A 604 18.73 -26.02 -6.56
CA ALA A 604 17.90 -26.66 -5.54
C ALA A 604 16.42 -26.32 -5.75
N LYS A 605 15.63 -27.32 -6.13
CA LYS A 605 14.18 -27.18 -6.26
C LYS A 605 13.53 -27.11 -4.88
N ILE A 606 12.63 -26.15 -4.68
CA ILE A 606 11.73 -26.08 -3.54
C ILE A 606 10.44 -26.81 -3.91
N ASP A 607 10.24 -28.04 -3.44
CA ASP A 607 8.99 -28.78 -3.65
C ASP A 607 7.88 -28.36 -2.68
N ASN A 608 8.25 -27.95 -1.46
CA ASN A 608 7.30 -27.49 -0.44
C ASN A 608 7.86 -26.28 0.31
N ILE A 609 7.15 -25.15 0.22
CA ILE A 609 7.57 -23.86 0.79
C ILE A 609 7.82 -23.96 2.30
N PHE A 610 6.92 -24.60 3.05
CA PHE A 610 6.99 -24.63 4.51
C PHE A 610 8.08 -25.58 5.02
N THR A 611 8.30 -26.70 4.33
CA THR A 611 9.42 -27.61 4.63
C THR A 611 10.75 -26.92 4.38
N PHE A 612 10.87 -26.21 3.25
CA PHE A 612 12.04 -25.39 2.96
C PHE A 612 12.26 -24.36 4.07
N ARG A 613 11.26 -23.53 4.39
CA ARG A 613 11.36 -22.51 5.45
C ARG A 613 11.83 -23.09 6.79
N ARG A 614 11.28 -24.22 7.23
CA ARG A 614 11.68 -24.90 8.48
C ARG A 614 13.12 -25.42 8.46
N SER A 615 13.65 -25.74 7.28
CA SER A 615 15.04 -26.21 7.13
C SER A 615 16.08 -25.08 7.15
N GLN A 616 15.65 -23.83 6.90
CA GLN A 616 16.56 -22.71 6.75
C GLN A 616 16.77 -21.94 8.06
N SER A 617 17.95 -21.35 8.21
CA SER A 617 18.20 -20.38 9.28
C SER A 617 17.47 -19.05 9.03
N LEU A 618 17.18 -18.30 10.08
CA LEU A 618 16.53 -16.98 9.98
C LEU A 618 17.52 -15.87 10.35
N TYR A 619 17.41 -14.71 9.69
CA TYR A 619 18.08 -13.49 10.15
C TYR A 619 17.48 -13.01 11.47
N GLY A 620 18.33 -12.46 12.34
CA GLY A 620 17.89 -11.78 13.56
C GLY A 620 17.10 -10.51 13.24
N SER A 621 16.02 -10.26 13.98
CA SER A 621 15.19 -9.08 13.80
C SER A 621 15.88 -7.79 14.27
N PHE A 622 15.47 -6.67 13.70
CA PHE A 622 15.78 -5.34 14.21
C PHE A 622 14.73 -4.83 15.20
N LYS A 623 13.46 -5.28 15.07
CA LYS A 623 12.41 -5.03 16.06
C LYS A 623 12.74 -5.73 17.38
N GLY A 624 12.33 -5.12 18.50
CA GLY A 624 12.52 -5.67 19.85
C GLY A 624 13.91 -5.44 20.46
N LEU A 625 14.90 -4.94 19.71
CA LEU A 625 16.19 -4.48 20.22
C LEU A 625 16.04 -3.11 20.90
N SER A 626 15.28 -3.04 21.98
CA SER A 626 15.16 -1.82 22.77
C SER A 626 16.24 -1.74 23.83
N GLY A 627 17.20 -0.82 23.67
CA GLY A 627 17.67 -0.01 24.80
C GLY A 627 19.07 -0.21 25.36
N GLN A 628 19.88 -1.21 24.96
CA GLN A 628 21.23 -1.37 25.53
C GLN A 628 22.40 -0.97 24.63
N LEU A 629 22.23 -0.83 23.31
CA LEU A 629 23.38 -0.65 22.40
C LEU A 629 23.40 0.68 21.63
N LEU A 630 22.46 1.60 21.84
CA LEU A 630 22.42 2.90 21.13
C LEU A 630 22.64 4.13 22.03
N PHE A 631 22.91 3.96 23.33
CA PHE A 631 23.32 5.08 24.21
C PHE A 631 24.77 5.56 24.01
N GLY A 632 25.43 5.16 22.92
CA GLY A 632 26.84 5.47 22.66
C GLY A 632 27.12 6.66 21.74
N ALA A 633 26.12 7.27 21.10
CA ALA A 633 26.37 8.41 20.23
C ALA A 633 25.23 9.43 20.32
N THR A 634 25.62 10.69 20.51
CA THR A 634 24.78 11.90 20.54
C THR A 634 24.00 12.18 21.82
N MET A 635 24.72 12.38 22.92
CA MET A 635 24.50 13.58 23.74
C MET A 635 25.67 14.54 23.52
N ALA A 636 25.46 15.50 22.61
CA ALA A 636 26.13 16.78 22.62
C ALA A 636 25.08 17.80 22.17
N TYR A 637 24.77 18.72 23.08
CA TYR A 637 23.77 19.79 22.98
C TYR A 637 23.92 20.65 21.73
#